data_AF-A0A100XJB6-F1
#
_entry.id   AF-A0A100XJB6-F1
#
_cell.length_a   1.000
_cell.length_b   1.000
_cell.length_c   1.000
_cell.angle_alpha   90.00
_cell.angle_beta   90.00
_cell.angle_gamma   90.00
#
_symmetry.space_group_name_H-M   'P 1'
#
loop_
_entity.id
_entity.type
_entity.pdbx_description
1 polymer ?
#
loop_
_entity_poly.entity_id
_entity_poly.type
_entity_poly.pdbx_seq_one_letter_code
_entity_poly.pdbx_strand_id
1 'polypeptide(L)'
;MTAPPAGAGPVSGGRGWRDARALLAGPLRPLVGGQCLGQFADGLAQITFAQFVLFEVEQGATPARIAAVLAVTLLPFSLVGPFAGVLIDRWDRRRTLIVVSLLRALLAVAAIGTVVTESRPAAFLGVLLLLSSSRFVLAAKGAALPRTVPREALVTGNAVSALAGMSASFVGAVGGSLFVGHSTAAGFLIAAALYLAAAAVFTRLPDIGGGFAEPLLSRLRALLAELIDGLRTAAGDTAIRWPLAAVAAHRLLLGAGFVVLVLIADSRYQLEVAGYGLALAATGLAAFAGTLLAPPLARRYSPTVLVPAAFLPAAAAAYVGGLYPSLAVLIASVSVVGFAFQLLKISVDALVGGAAADVTRGRVFAVYDVLYNVAFIVAGLLMVPLWRQDRERALLWLVAAGFVMGWLVVQAVMIRSTPPVGRPVAAGRPRPAGLLAAVVAGVVPVPAFPAPALWWLAWIAVVPLLLVVRAAATPGDGAARAWCGMTAYIVATQYWLAPSAGPGLIGMGLLLGALWLPWGWVTHRLLAGRVTGRRMLTAVLLLPSAWVLAEAARSGQSLGGPWALLGTSQWNQPALLASAAWGGVWLTSFLIMAVNVAVAAALIGGSGRDRTVALTVAAACVAIGPAAACTSRPAGSSGPAGSSLEAGAVRVALVQPGDIVVAEDRTVAAEAITASLGAQRPDLVVWGESSVGRDLAGDPETTARLTGLSRRIGADLLVNVDARAPSGGIHKTAVLIGPDGMLGSYQKVRLVPFGETVPLRPVLEPITRHTKAAVEDRRHGAGPAVLHTDGLTIGPLISFETTFPDLTRRQVLLGADLLAYQSSTSTFQGSWAQPQLAGMVAVRAVESGRPAVHAALSGVSSAFDARGRRLGWLPATERGALVLDVPLDSVETGYSRLGDWVPALAAVLLAAGAFRLTVRRARDG
;
A
#
# COMPACT_ATOMS: atom_id res chain seq x y z
N MET A 1 -31.49 19.47 57.46
CA MET A 1 -31.06 20.82 57.03
C MET A 1 -29.69 21.10 57.63
N THR A 2 -28.64 21.02 56.81
CA THR A 2 -27.35 21.69 56.97
C THR A 2 -26.74 21.76 55.56
N ALA A 3 -26.43 22.96 55.09
CA ALA A 3 -25.98 23.24 53.72
C ALA A 3 -24.53 22.73 53.48
N PRO A 4 -24.17 22.32 52.25
CA PRO A 4 -22.78 22.01 51.91
C PRO A 4 -21.98 23.31 51.67
N PRO A 5 -20.69 23.39 52.05
CA PRO A 5 -19.88 24.56 51.76
C PRO A 5 -19.52 24.61 50.27
N ALA A 6 -19.69 25.81 49.71
CA ALA A 6 -19.29 26.17 48.35
C ALA A 6 -17.76 26.30 48.25
N GLY A 7 -17.18 25.77 47.16
CA GLY A 7 -15.79 26.08 46.80
C GLY A 7 -15.03 24.97 46.08
N ALA A 8 -15.47 24.53 44.90
CA ALA A 8 -14.64 23.74 43.98
C ALA A 8 -14.29 24.61 42.76
N GLY A 9 -13.16 25.30 42.82
CA GLY A 9 -12.57 25.99 41.67
C GLY A 9 -12.00 25.01 40.63
N PRO A 10 -11.80 25.45 39.38
CA PRO A 10 -11.32 24.59 38.30
C PRO A 10 -9.88 24.13 38.55
N VAL A 11 -9.66 22.82 38.47
CA VAL A 11 -8.37 22.16 38.65
C VAL A 11 -7.39 22.61 37.56
N SER A 12 -6.39 23.41 37.95
CA SER A 12 -5.29 23.85 37.10
C SER A 12 -4.24 22.74 36.94
N GLY A 13 -3.82 22.48 35.68
CA GLY A 13 -2.97 21.36 35.27
C GLY A 13 -1.51 21.35 35.76
N GLY A 14 -1.16 22.12 36.79
CA GLY A 14 0.20 22.22 37.33
C GLY A 14 0.49 21.37 38.59
N ARG A 15 -0.52 20.76 39.23
CA ARG A 15 -0.36 20.02 40.50
C ARG A 15 -0.05 18.52 40.35
N GLY A 16 -0.43 17.91 39.22
CA GLY A 16 -0.42 16.45 39.06
C GLY A 16 0.94 15.73 39.23
N TRP A 17 2.06 16.35 38.84
CA TRP A 17 3.38 15.71 38.97
C TRP A 17 3.97 15.80 40.39
N ARG A 18 3.67 16.86 41.14
CA ARG A 18 4.07 16.96 42.56
C ARG A 18 3.27 15.95 43.40
N ASP A 19 1.98 15.81 43.09
CA ASP A 19 1.10 14.83 43.73
C ASP A 19 1.54 13.38 43.41
N ALA A 20 1.95 13.10 42.17
CA ALA A 20 2.47 11.78 41.78
C ALA A 20 3.76 11.38 42.53
N ARG A 21 4.70 12.32 42.76
CA ARG A 21 5.91 12.05 43.55
C ARG A 21 5.60 11.75 45.01
N ALA A 22 4.64 12.46 45.60
CA ALA A 22 4.19 12.22 46.97
C ALA A 22 3.52 10.84 47.12
N LEU A 23 2.72 10.43 46.14
CA LEU A 23 2.09 9.09 46.13
C LEU A 23 3.12 7.96 46.04
N LEU A 24 4.20 8.15 45.26
CA LEU A 24 5.31 7.20 45.13
C LEU A 24 6.25 7.16 46.35
N ALA A 25 6.01 7.96 47.39
CA ALA A 25 6.71 7.82 48.67
C ALA A 25 6.06 6.76 49.60
N GLY A 26 4.80 6.37 49.32
CA GLY A 26 4.02 5.46 50.14
C GLY A 26 3.89 4.02 49.59
N PRO A 27 2.84 3.27 49.99
CA PRO A 27 2.65 1.85 49.61
C PRO A 27 2.39 1.64 48.10
N LEU A 28 2.16 2.71 47.33
CA LEU A 28 2.14 2.66 45.87
C LEU A 28 3.52 2.33 45.27
N ARG A 29 4.62 2.70 45.93
CA ARG A 29 6.00 2.47 45.43
C ARG A 29 6.33 0.98 45.23
N PRO A 30 6.17 0.09 46.23
CA PRO A 30 6.42 -1.33 46.02
C PRO A 30 5.41 -1.96 45.05
N LEU A 31 4.16 -1.46 44.98
CA LEU A 31 3.19 -1.95 44.00
C LEU A 31 3.63 -1.65 42.56
N VAL A 32 3.99 -0.40 42.28
CA VAL A 32 4.46 0.05 40.95
C VAL A 32 5.84 -0.52 40.63
N GLY A 33 6.76 -0.57 41.59
CA GLY A 33 8.09 -1.13 41.40
C GLY A 33 8.06 -2.62 41.02
N GLY A 34 7.29 -3.43 41.76
CA GLY A 34 7.11 -4.85 41.43
C GLY A 34 6.39 -5.05 40.09
N GLN A 35 5.40 -4.20 39.77
CA GLN A 35 4.75 -4.18 38.46
C GLN A 35 5.75 -3.88 37.33
N CYS A 36 6.58 -2.85 37.46
CA CYS A 36 7.55 -2.48 36.43
C CYS A 36 8.56 -3.60 36.18
N LEU A 37 9.12 -4.21 37.23
CA LEU A 37 10.02 -5.35 37.09
C LEU A 37 9.35 -6.52 36.38
N GLY A 38 8.13 -6.88 36.80
CA GLY A 38 7.37 -7.96 36.18
C GLY A 38 6.97 -7.66 34.72
N GLN A 39 6.60 -6.43 34.39
CA GLN A 39 6.21 -6.06 33.03
C GLN A 39 7.41 -5.89 32.10
N PHE A 40 8.56 -5.44 32.61
CA PHE A 40 9.82 -5.49 31.87
C PHE A 40 10.18 -6.94 31.51
N ALA A 41 10.08 -7.85 32.49
CA ALA A 41 10.31 -9.27 32.28
C ALA A 41 9.30 -9.89 31.30
N ASP A 42 8.04 -9.45 31.29
CA ASP A 42 7.04 -9.84 30.27
C ASP A 42 7.50 -9.46 28.87
N GLY A 43 7.89 -8.19 28.66
CA GLY A 43 8.35 -7.70 27.36
C GLY A 43 9.58 -8.47 26.88
N LEU A 44 10.54 -8.71 27.77
CA LEU A 44 11.74 -9.50 27.48
C LEU A 44 11.41 -10.95 27.12
N ALA A 45 10.57 -11.63 27.93
CA ALA A 45 10.18 -13.02 27.70
C ALA A 45 9.38 -13.20 26.41
N GLN A 46 8.52 -12.23 26.06
CA GLN A 46 7.76 -12.25 24.79
C GLN A 46 8.68 -12.19 23.57
N ILE A 47 9.70 -11.32 23.59
CA ILE A 47 10.67 -11.23 22.50
C ILE A 47 11.59 -12.45 22.46
N THR A 48 12.00 -12.96 23.62
CA THR A 48 12.79 -14.20 23.75
C THR A 48 12.06 -15.39 23.13
N PHE A 49 10.77 -15.52 23.43
CA PHE A 49 9.92 -16.53 22.83
C PHE A 49 9.77 -16.38 21.32
N ALA A 50 9.55 -15.15 20.85
CA ALA A 50 9.43 -14.87 19.43
C ALA A 50 10.71 -15.28 18.67
N GLN A 51 11.91 -15.02 19.22
CA GLN A 51 13.19 -15.48 18.65
C GLN A 51 13.26 -16.99 18.54
N PHE A 52 13.05 -17.68 19.65
CA PHE A 52 13.19 -19.12 19.70
C PHE A 52 12.27 -19.82 18.69
N VAL A 53 10.98 -19.44 18.68
CA VAL A 53 9.97 -20.13 17.85
C VAL A 53 10.02 -19.73 16.38
N LEU A 54 10.32 -18.47 16.06
CA LEU A 54 10.34 -18.02 14.67
C LEU A 54 11.63 -18.37 13.94
N PHE A 55 12.78 -18.43 14.64
CA PHE A 55 14.10 -18.42 14.00
C PHE A 55 15.08 -19.50 14.45
N GLU A 56 15.08 -19.92 15.73
CA GLU A 56 16.03 -20.95 16.19
C GLU A 56 15.57 -22.37 15.85
N VAL A 57 14.25 -22.64 15.91
CA VAL A 57 13.73 -24.00 15.67
C VAL A 57 13.51 -24.33 14.18
N GLU A 58 13.44 -23.34 13.28
CA GLU A 58 13.25 -23.52 11.83
C GLU A 58 13.83 -22.34 11.01
N GLN A 59 14.28 -22.58 9.77
CA GLN A 59 14.88 -21.58 8.87
C GLN A 59 13.86 -20.53 8.33
N GLY A 60 13.56 -19.47 9.11
CA GLY A 60 12.88 -18.22 8.66
C GLY A 60 11.43 -18.04 9.13
N ALA A 61 10.82 -16.85 9.04
CA ALA A 61 9.47 -16.56 9.58
C ALA A 61 8.33 -16.83 8.58
N THR A 62 7.46 -17.81 8.84
CA THR A 62 6.22 -17.99 8.05
C THR A 62 5.04 -17.21 8.63
N PRO A 63 4.07 -16.79 7.80
CA PRO A 63 2.85 -16.12 8.26
C PRO A 63 2.11 -16.92 9.33
N ALA A 64 2.08 -18.26 9.18
CA ALA A 64 1.38 -19.14 10.11
C ALA A 64 2.05 -19.15 11.49
N ARG A 65 3.38 -19.09 11.52
CA ARG A 65 4.14 -19.01 12.78
C ARG A 65 4.01 -17.65 13.44
N ILE A 66 4.04 -16.56 12.68
CA ILE A 66 3.75 -15.22 13.21
C ILE A 66 2.34 -15.20 13.80
N ALA A 67 1.33 -15.74 13.09
CA ALA A 67 -0.03 -15.84 13.60
C ALA A 67 -0.13 -16.69 14.88
N ALA A 68 0.62 -17.80 14.98
CA ALA A 68 0.69 -18.65 16.17
C ALA A 68 1.34 -17.94 17.36
N VAL A 69 2.47 -17.24 17.15
CA VAL A 69 3.14 -16.42 18.17
C VAL A 69 2.21 -15.30 18.66
N LEU A 70 1.53 -14.61 17.75
CA LEU A 70 0.53 -13.59 18.09
C LEU A 70 -0.65 -14.18 18.84
N ALA A 71 -1.15 -15.35 18.43
CA ALA A 71 -2.23 -16.06 19.12
C ALA A 71 -1.81 -16.39 20.55
N VAL A 72 -0.66 -17.05 20.77
CA VAL A 72 -0.19 -17.38 22.12
C VAL A 72 0.10 -16.13 22.96
N THR A 73 0.50 -15.03 22.33
CA THR A 73 0.75 -13.77 23.04
C THR A 73 -0.54 -13.08 23.50
N LEU A 74 -1.61 -13.13 22.70
CA LEU A 74 -2.84 -12.35 22.92
C LEU A 74 -4.00 -13.17 23.49
N LEU A 75 -4.07 -14.47 23.19
CA LEU A 75 -5.14 -15.36 23.64
C LEU A 75 -5.30 -15.41 25.17
N PRO A 76 -4.22 -15.39 25.98
CA PRO A 76 -4.35 -15.33 27.43
C PRO A 76 -5.13 -14.12 27.96
N PHE A 77 -5.02 -12.97 27.27
CA PHE A 77 -5.75 -11.74 27.64
C PHE A 77 -7.25 -11.92 27.48
N SER A 78 -7.70 -12.63 26.45
CA SER A 78 -9.12 -12.90 26.20
C SER A 78 -9.65 -14.05 27.05
N LEU A 79 -8.90 -15.15 27.17
CA LEU A 79 -9.40 -16.39 27.76
C LEU A 79 -9.21 -16.46 29.28
N VAL A 80 -8.15 -15.89 29.82
CA VAL A 80 -7.81 -16.02 31.25
C VAL A 80 -8.18 -14.77 32.04
N GLY A 81 -8.12 -13.59 31.40
CA GLY A 81 -8.40 -12.29 32.02
C GLY A 81 -9.72 -12.22 32.82
N PRO A 82 -10.89 -12.54 32.22
CA PRO A 82 -12.18 -12.49 32.91
C PRO A 82 -12.24 -13.40 34.15
N PHE A 83 -11.60 -14.57 34.10
CA PHE A 83 -11.61 -15.54 35.20
C PHE A 83 -10.61 -15.21 36.30
N ALA A 84 -9.48 -14.59 35.95
CA ALA A 84 -8.47 -14.17 36.91
C ALA A 84 -9.07 -13.21 37.94
N GLY A 85 -9.90 -12.25 37.52
CA GLY A 85 -10.56 -11.30 38.43
C GLY A 85 -11.40 -11.97 39.52
N VAL A 86 -12.21 -12.97 39.15
CA VAL A 86 -13.06 -13.73 40.10
C VAL A 86 -12.23 -14.48 41.14
N LEU A 87 -11.07 -15.02 40.73
CA LEU A 87 -10.18 -15.75 41.63
C LEU A 87 -9.43 -14.81 42.57
N ILE A 88 -8.97 -13.65 42.07
CA ILE A 88 -8.29 -12.62 42.86
C ILE A 88 -9.18 -12.05 43.97
N ASP A 89 -10.49 -11.94 43.76
CA ASP A 89 -11.40 -11.45 44.80
C ASP A 89 -11.40 -12.35 46.05
N ARG A 90 -11.10 -13.64 45.88
CA ARG A 90 -11.01 -14.64 46.95
C ARG A 90 -9.62 -14.75 47.56
N TRP A 91 -8.59 -14.54 46.76
CA TRP A 91 -7.22 -14.73 47.20
C TRP A 91 -6.67 -13.48 47.91
N ASP A 92 -5.76 -13.70 48.84
CA ASP A 92 -4.96 -12.61 49.40
C ASP A 92 -4.17 -11.95 48.26
N ARG A 93 -4.42 -10.66 48.05
CA ARG A 93 -3.89 -9.91 46.91
C ARG A 93 -2.37 -9.81 46.97
N ARG A 94 -1.79 -9.62 48.16
CA ARG A 94 -0.33 -9.55 48.35
C ARG A 94 0.30 -10.92 48.13
N ARG A 95 -0.24 -11.97 48.74
CA ARG A 95 0.25 -13.35 48.54
C ARG A 95 0.15 -13.76 47.08
N THR A 96 -0.91 -13.37 46.39
CA THR A 96 -1.08 -13.68 44.97
C THR A 96 -0.02 -13.00 44.11
N LEU A 97 0.26 -11.70 44.33
CA LEU A 97 1.33 -11.00 43.62
C LEU A 97 2.70 -11.67 43.82
N ILE A 98 2.98 -12.17 45.03
CA ILE A 98 4.24 -12.87 45.35
C ILE A 98 4.28 -14.26 44.69
N VAL A 99 3.29 -15.10 44.97
CA VAL A 99 3.24 -16.50 44.51
C VAL A 99 3.21 -16.59 42.99
N VAL A 100 2.42 -15.74 42.32
CA VAL A 100 2.35 -15.73 40.86
C VAL A 100 3.67 -15.22 40.25
N SER A 101 4.35 -14.25 40.86
CA SER A 101 5.69 -13.84 40.41
C SER A 101 6.74 -14.95 40.59
N LEU A 102 6.67 -15.73 41.68
CA LEU A 102 7.54 -16.91 41.87
C LEU A 102 7.23 -18.01 40.83
N LEU A 103 5.96 -18.28 40.57
CA LEU A 103 5.53 -19.21 39.52
C LEU A 103 6.05 -18.76 38.15
N ARG A 104 6.03 -17.46 37.86
CA ARG A 104 6.56 -16.89 36.62
C ARG A 104 8.06 -17.04 36.49
N ALA A 105 8.81 -16.87 37.57
CA ALA A 105 10.23 -17.17 37.59
C ALA A 105 10.49 -18.66 37.26
N LEU A 106 9.73 -19.57 37.88
CA LEU A 106 9.82 -21.00 37.59
C LEU A 106 9.47 -21.33 36.13
N LEU A 107 8.38 -20.76 35.60
CA LEU A 107 7.97 -20.96 34.21
C LEU A 107 8.99 -20.39 33.21
N ALA A 108 9.64 -19.26 33.54
CA ALA A 108 10.72 -18.71 32.73
C ALA A 108 11.97 -19.62 32.76
N VAL A 109 12.32 -20.22 33.90
CA VAL A 109 13.39 -21.22 33.98
C VAL A 109 13.00 -22.49 33.20
N ALA A 110 11.76 -22.96 33.31
CA ALA A 110 11.28 -24.10 32.54
C ALA A 110 11.31 -23.85 31.03
N ALA A 111 11.10 -22.60 30.59
CA ALA A 111 11.22 -22.21 29.19
C ALA A 111 12.66 -22.39 28.65
N ILE A 112 13.70 -22.26 29.50
CA ILE A 112 15.08 -22.60 29.11
C ILE A 112 15.18 -24.09 28.75
N GLY A 113 14.51 -24.97 29.48
CA GLY A 113 14.44 -26.39 29.16
C GLY A 113 13.81 -26.66 27.79
N THR A 114 12.87 -25.83 27.36
CA THR A 114 12.28 -25.92 26.00
C THR A 114 13.25 -25.49 24.90
N VAL A 115 14.16 -24.55 25.21
CA VAL A 115 15.27 -24.16 24.31
C VAL A 115 16.26 -25.30 24.17
N VAL A 116 16.68 -25.90 25.28
CA VAL A 116 17.64 -27.01 25.30
C VAL A 116 17.09 -28.27 24.61
N THR A 117 15.78 -28.52 24.73
CA THR A 117 15.14 -29.70 24.13
C THR A 117 14.59 -29.46 22.72
N GLU A 118 14.69 -28.23 22.21
CA GLU A 118 14.15 -27.80 20.91
C GLU A 118 12.66 -28.15 20.70
N SER A 119 11.90 -28.33 21.80
CA SER A 119 10.53 -28.84 21.76
C SER A 119 9.50 -27.73 21.55
N ARG A 120 8.98 -27.62 20.33
CA ARG A 120 7.99 -26.59 19.93
C ARG A 120 6.70 -26.61 20.77
N PRO A 121 6.02 -27.76 20.96
CA PRO A 121 4.78 -27.77 21.72
C PRO A 121 5.02 -27.36 23.18
N ALA A 122 6.16 -27.75 23.74
CA ALA A 122 6.54 -27.39 25.10
C ALA A 122 6.83 -25.88 25.22
N ALA A 123 7.47 -25.27 24.22
CA ALA A 123 7.73 -23.83 24.20
C ALA A 123 6.44 -23.00 24.09
N PHE A 124 5.53 -23.38 23.18
CA PHE A 124 4.21 -22.76 23.07
C PHE A 124 3.40 -22.90 24.37
N LEU A 125 3.38 -24.10 24.97
CA LEU A 125 2.68 -24.34 26.24
C LEU A 125 3.30 -23.54 27.39
N GLY A 126 4.63 -23.58 27.53
CA GLY A 126 5.35 -22.88 28.59
C GLY A 126 5.13 -21.37 28.55
N VAL A 127 5.19 -20.77 27.37
CA VAL A 127 4.94 -19.34 27.20
C VAL A 127 3.45 -18.99 27.32
N LEU A 128 2.54 -19.83 26.82
CA LEU A 128 1.11 -19.65 27.06
C LEU A 128 0.81 -19.61 28.57
N LEU A 129 1.39 -20.52 29.35
CA LEU A 129 1.27 -20.54 30.81
C LEU A 129 1.91 -19.30 31.45
N LEU A 130 3.10 -18.90 31.00
CA LEU A 130 3.81 -17.71 31.48
C LEU A 130 2.96 -16.44 31.25
N LEU A 131 2.46 -16.23 30.05
CA LEU A 131 1.65 -15.05 29.69
C LEU A 131 0.25 -15.09 30.32
N SER A 132 -0.32 -16.27 30.51
CA SER A 132 -1.57 -16.45 31.27
C SER A 132 -1.41 -16.07 32.73
N SER A 133 -0.30 -16.45 33.36
CA SER A 133 -0.03 -16.09 34.76
C SER A 133 0.14 -14.58 34.97
N SER A 134 0.66 -13.85 33.96
CA SER A 134 0.74 -12.37 33.99
C SER A 134 -0.64 -11.71 34.18
N ARG A 135 -1.74 -12.35 33.72
CA ARG A 135 -3.11 -11.85 33.92
C ARG A 135 -3.49 -11.77 35.40
N PHE A 136 -3.08 -12.74 36.20
CA PHE A 136 -3.36 -12.77 37.63
C PHE A 136 -2.61 -11.66 38.38
N VAL A 137 -1.37 -11.35 37.98
CA VAL A 137 -0.62 -10.21 38.55
C VAL A 137 -1.31 -8.89 38.23
N LEU A 138 -1.77 -8.70 36.99
CA LEU A 138 -2.44 -7.48 36.58
C LEU A 138 -3.80 -7.30 37.28
N ALA A 139 -4.58 -8.38 37.42
CA ALA A 139 -5.83 -8.38 38.17
C ALA A 139 -5.61 -8.11 39.68
N ALA A 140 -4.62 -8.79 40.29
CA ALA A 140 -4.25 -8.56 41.69
C ALA A 140 -3.79 -7.12 41.93
N LYS A 141 -3.01 -6.55 41.01
CA LYS A 141 -2.60 -5.14 41.05
C LYS A 141 -3.78 -4.19 40.92
N GLY A 142 -4.71 -4.47 40.00
CA GLY A 142 -5.93 -3.68 39.83
C GLY A 142 -6.76 -3.64 41.12
N ALA A 143 -6.87 -4.77 41.81
CA ALA A 143 -7.61 -4.89 43.06
C ALA A 143 -6.83 -4.34 44.29
N ALA A 144 -5.49 -4.32 44.24
CA ALA A 144 -4.65 -3.77 45.29
C ALA A 144 -4.54 -2.23 45.23
N LEU A 145 -4.58 -1.65 44.03
CA LEU A 145 -4.36 -0.22 43.81
C LEU A 145 -5.27 0.67 44.70
N PRO A 146 -6.60 0.42 44.83
CA PRO A 146 -7.47 1.27 45.63
C PRO A 146 -7.19 1.30 47.14
N ARG A 147 -6.39 0.35 47.63
CA ARG A 147 -5.96 0.26 49.03
C ARG A 147 -4.54 0.78 49.26
N THR A 148 -3.84 1.18 48.21
CA THR A 148 -2.47 1.72 48.29
C THR A 148 -2.41 3.25 48.12
N VAL A 149 -3.51 3.89 47.74
CA VAL A 149 -3.61 5.34 47.62
C VAL A 149 -4.93 5.86 48.20
N PRO A 150 -4.97 7.11 48.70
CA PRO A 150 -6.22 7.74 49.12
C PRO A 150 -7.26 7.78 47.99
N ARG A 151 -8.56 7.72 48.32
CA ARG A 151 -9.66 7.70 47.32
C ARG A 151 -9.60 8.87 46.35
N GLU A 152 -9.25 10.05 46.84
CA GLU A 152 -9.12 11.29 46.07
C GLU A 152 -7.97 11.25 45.05
N ALA A 153 -6.97 10.40 45.28
CA ALA A 153 -5.78 10.26 44.44
C ALA A 153 -5.81 9.01 43.54
N LEU A 154 -6.91 8.26 43.51
CA LEU A 154 -7.02 6.99 42.76
C LEU A 154 -6.76 7.16 41.26
N VAL A 155 -7.31 8.21 40.67
CA VAL A 155 -7.16 8.49 39.23
C VAL A 155 -5.69 8.76 38.89
N THR A 156 -5.03 9.61 39.68
CA THR A 156 -3.60 9.93 39.53
C THR A 156 -2.72 8.70 39.76
N GLY A 157 -2.99 7.93 40.82
CA GLY A 157 -2.27 6.69 41.12
C GLY A 157 -2.42 5.63 40.03
N ASN A 158 -3.62 5.49 39.46
CA ASN A 158 -3.85 4.59 38.32
C ASN A 158 -3.13 5.05 37.06
N ALA A 159 -3.16 6.35 36.74
CA ALA A 159 -2.46 6.89 35.59
C ALA A 159 -0.94 6.70 35.68
N VAL A 160 -0.34 6.97 36.84
CA VAL A 160 1.11 6.77 37.10
C VAL A 160 1.47 5.29 36.98
N SER A 161 0.70 4.40 37.60
CA SER A 161 0.93 2.96 37.55
C SER A 161 0.76 2.38 36.14
N ALA A 162 -0.23 2.85 35.38
CA ALA A 162 -0.45 2.42 33.99
C ALA A 162 0.70 2.88 33.08
N LEU A 163 1.13 4.14 33.21
CA LEU A 163 2.24 4.71 32.46
C LEU A 163 3.55 3.97 32.75
N ALA A 164 3.92 3.84 34.03
CA ALA A 164 5.17 3.20 34.44
C ALA A 164 5.23 1.73 34.00
N GLY A 165 4.10 1.03 34.09
CA GLY A 165 3.97 -0.34 33.65
C GLY A 165 4.12 -0.53 32.13
N MET A 166 3.44 0.31 31.35
CA MET A 166 3.53 0.29 29.89
C MET A 166 4.94 0.64 29.41
N SER A 167 5.58 1.64 30.03
CA SER A 167 6.97 1.99 29.76
C SER A 167 7.93 0.84 30.09
N ALA A 168 7.74 0.16 31.23
CA ALA A 168 8.59 -0.96 31.60
C ALA A 168 8.47 -2.14 30.62
N SER A 169 7.25 -2.51 30.22
CA SER A 169 7.01 -3.53 29.19
C SER A 169 7.65 -3.17 27.85
N PHE A 170 7.48 -1.92 27.41
CA PHE A 170 8.07 -1.42 26.18
C PHE A 170 9.61 -1.48 26.21
N VAL A 171 10.25 -0.99 27.27
CA VAL A 171 11.71 -1.02 27.42
C VAL A 171 12.20 -2.47 27.52
N GLY A 172 11.46 -3.35 28.19
CA GLY A 172 11.78 -4.78 28.25
C GLY A 172 11.76 -5.45 26.87
N ALA A 173 10.75 -5.15 26.04
CA ALA A 173 10.66 -5.67 24.68
C ALA A 173 11.77 -5.10 23.76
N VAL A 174 12.00 -3.78 23.79
CA VAL A 174 13.08 -3.16 23.00
C VAL A 174 14.46 -3.66 23.43
N GLY A 175 14.73 -3.67 24.74
CA GLY A 175 15.98 -4.21 25.29
C GLY A 175 16.17 -5.68 24.96
N GLY A 176 15.09 -6.48 25.03
CA GLY A 176 15.09 -7.87 24.59
C GLY A 176 15.51 -8.01 23.13
N SER A 177 14.94 -7.22 22.23
CA SER A 177 15.25 -7.32 20.79
C SER A 177 16.71 -7.01 20.42
N LEU A 178 17.42 -6.25 21.25
CA LEU A 178 18.84 -5.91 21.02
C LEU A 178 19.79 -7.03 21.46
N PHE A 179 19.40 -7.86 22.43
CA PHE A 179 20.29 -8.83 23.07
C PHE A 179 19.92 -10.29 22.77
N VAL A 180 18.62 -10.60 22.68
CA VAL A 180 18.10 -11.98 22.54
C VAL A 180 18.60 -12.69 21.28
N GLY A 181 18.92 -11.95 20.21
CA GLY A 181 19.53 -12.54 19.01
C GLY A 181 20.89 -13.22 19.25
N HIS A 182 21.51 -13.01 20.41
CA HIS A 182 22.75 -13.70 20.81
C HIS A 182 22.51 -14.93 21.70
N SER A 183 21.42 -14.96 22.48
CA SER A 183 21.08 -16.10 23.34
C SER A 183 19.65 -16.01 23.89
N THR A 184 18.78 -16.92 23.45
CA THR A 184 17.41 -17.08 23.99
C THR A 184 17.40 -17.55 25.44
N ALA A 185 18.30 -18.47 25.81
CA ALA A 185 18.44 -18.94 27.18
C ALA A 185 18.77 -17.79 28.16
N ALA A 186 19.67 -16.87 27.78
CA ALA A 186 19.99 -15.71 28.60
C ALA A 186 18.79 -14.75 28.76
N GLY A 187 17.97 -14.58 27.71
CA GLY A 187 16.73 -13.79 27.79
C GLY A 187 15.76 -14.32 28.84
N PHE A 188 15.51 -15.64 28.87
CA PHE A 188 14.66 -16.27 29.87
C PHE A 188 15.25 -16.24 31.28
N LEU A 189 16.58 -16.37 31.43
CA LEU A 189 17.27 -16.23 32.73
C LEU A 189 17.09 -14.84 33.33
N ILE A 190 17.29 -13.79 32.53
CA ILE A 190 17.10 -12.40 32.98
C ILE A 190 15.64 -12.16 33.35
N ALA A 191 14.69 -12.66 32.55
CA ALA A 191 13.26 -12.58 32.88
C ALA A 191 12.95 -13.27 34.21
N ALA A 192 13.50 -14.46 34.47
CA ALA A 192 13.33 -15.18 35.72
C ALA A 192 13.89 -14.38 36.92
N ALA A 193 15.08 -13.81 36.80
CA ALA A 193 15.68 -12.97 37.84
C ALA A 193 14.84 -11.73 38.16
N LEU A 194 14.28 -11.08 37.13
CA LEU A 194 13.39 -9.93 37.29
C LEU A 194 12.04 -10.32 37.94
N TYR A 195 11.51 -11.51 37.66
CA TYR A 195 10.33 -12.02 38.35
C TYR A 195 10.59 -12.31 39.84
N LEU A 196 11.75 -12.88 40.18
CA LEU A 196 12.17 -13.05 41.57
C LEU A 196 12.33 -11.69 42.27
N ALA A 197 12.93 -10.70 41.59
CA ALA A 197 13.03 -9.35 42.11
C ALA A 197 11.65 -8.70 42.32
N ALA A 198 10.70 -8.90 41.39
CA ALA A 198 9.33 -8.44 41.54
C ALA A 198 8.64 -9.07 42.76
N ALA A 199 8.79 -10.39 42.95
CA ALA A 199 8.28 -11.09 44.13
C ALA A 199 8.85 -10.52 45.43
N ALA A 200 10.17 -10.29 45.48
CA ALA A 200 10.86 -9.70 46.61
C ALA A 200 10.34 -8.28 46.90
N VAL A 201 10.09 -7.44 45.88
CA VAL A 201 9.52 -6.10 46.07
C VAL A 201 8.08 -6.16 46.60
N PHE A 202 7.25 -7.10 46.14
CA PHE A 202 5.88 -7.26 46.64
C PHE A 202 5.81 -7.71 48.10
N THR A 203 6.88 -8.29 48.67
CA THR A 203 6.93 -8.55 50.12
C THR A 203 6.89 -7.28 50.97
N ARG A 204 7.22 -6.11 50.41
CA ARG A 204 7.16 -4.82 51.10
C ARG A 204 5.77 -4.17 51.10
N LEU A 205 4.77 -4.79 50.47
CA LEU A 205 3.40 -4.31 50.50
C LEU A 205 2.77 -4.56 51.88
N PRO A 206 1.92 -3.64 52.39
CA PRO A 206 1.11 -3.90 53.57
C PRO A 206 0.09 -5.02 53.28
N ASP A 207 -0.59 -5.53 54.30
CA ASP A 207 -1.73 -6.41 54.08
C ASP A 207 -2.85 -5.64 53.35
N ILE A 208 -3.22 -6.14 52.17
CA ILE A 208 -4.15 -5.49 51.24
C ILE A 208 -5.48 -6.26 51.20
N GLY A 209 -5.67 -7.27 52.05
CA GLY A 209 -6.91 -8.04 52.23
C GLY A 209 -7.30 -8.96 51.05
N GLY A 210 -8.24 -9.87 51.32
CA GLY A 210 -8.81 -10.89 50.41
C GLY A 210 -9.49 -12.00 51.20
N GLY A 211 -10.52 -12.66 50.63
CA GLY A 211 -11.15 -13.82 51.26
C GLY A 211 -12.63 -13.71 51.64
N PHE A 212 -13.53 -13.57 50.67
CA PHE A 212 -14.97 -13.82 50.87
C PHE A 212 -15.43 -15.17 50.27
N ALA A 213 -16.47 -15.74 50.88
CA ALA A 213 -16.91 -17.12 50.77
C ALA A 213 -18.21 -17.29 49.93
N GLU A 214 -18.08 -17.30 48.60
CA GLU A 214 -19.13 -17.85 47.72
C GLU A 214 -18.61 -19.09 46.96
N PRO A 215 -19.49 -20.05 46.59
CA PRO A 215 -19.12 -21.22 45.80
C PRO A 215 -18.55 -20.84 44.42
N LEU A 216 -17.40 -21.40 44.04
CA LEU A 216 -16.71 -21.08 42.78
C LEU A 216 -17.60 -21.33 41.54
N LEU A 217 -18.35 -22.43 41.56
CA LEU A 217 -19.21 -22.85 40.46
C LEU A 217 -20.37 -21.88 40.18
N SER A 218 -21.00 -21.32 41.21
CA SER A 218 -22.10 -20.36 41.03
C SER A 218 -21.59 -19.04 40.45
N ARG A 219 -20.41 -18.58 40.86
CA ARG A 219 -19.81 -17.34 40.37
C ARG A 219 -19.22 -17.46 38.96
N LEU A 220 -18.66 -18.62 38.60
CA LEU A 220 -18.25 -18.89 37.22
C LEU A 220 -19.44 -18.94 36.26
N ARG A 221 -20.55 -19.57 36.67
CA ARG A 221 -21.81 -19.55 35.91
C ARG A 221 -22.38 -18.14 35.78
N ALA A 222 -22.33 -17.36 36.87
CA ALA A 222 -22.73 -15.95 36.85
C ALA A 222 -21.86 -15.15 35.86
N LEU A 223 -20.53 -15.29 35.89
CA LEU A 223 -19.63 -14.59 34.97
C LEU A 223 -19.90 -14.92 33.50
N LEU A 224 -20.15 -16.19 33.17
CA LEU A 224 -20.54 -16.58 31.81
C LEU A 224 -21.88 -15.95 31.40
N ALA A 225 -22.86 -15.93 32.30
CA ALA A 225 -24.14 -15.26 32.07
C ALA A 225 -23.94 -13.74 31.89
N GLU A 226 -23.05 -13.12 32.67
CA GLU A 226 -22.71 -11.70 32.57
C GLU A 226 -21.98 -11.34 31.27
N LEU A 227 -21.09 -12.20 30.77
CA LEU A 227 -20.45 -12.02 29.46
C LEU A 227 -21.46 -12.13 28.32
N ILE A 228 -22.37 -13.11 28.38
CA ILE A 228 -23.45 -13.26 27.40
C ILE A 228 -24.39 -12.05 27.45
N ASP A 229 -24.72 -11.57 28.64
CA ASP A 229 -25.53 -10.37 28.85
C ASP A 229 -24.83 -9.10 28.32
N GLY A 230 -23.53 -8.96 28.57
CA GLY A 230 -22.68 -7.90 28.01
C GLY A 230 -22.66 -7.94 26.48
N LEU A 231 -22.60 -9.13 25.88
CA LEU A 231 -22.64 -9.31 24.42
C LEU A 231 -24.01 -8.93 23.85
N ARG A 232 -25.11 -9.35 24.49
CA ARG A 232 -26.48 -8.98 24.10
C ARG A 232 -26.69 -7.47 24.20
N THR A 233 -26.23 -6.86 25.29
CA THR A 233 -26.29 -5.40 25.50
C THR A 233 -25.50 -4.67 24.41
N ALA A 234 -24.27 -5.09 24.15
CA ALA A 234 -23.42 -4.52 23.11
C ALA A 234 -24.01 -4.70 21.70
N ALA A 235 -24.74 -5.78 21.43
CA ALA A 235 -25.37 -6.04 20.14
C ALA A 235 -26.71 -5.27 19.96
N GLY A 236 -27.43 -5.05 21.05
CA GLY A 236 -28.72 -4.36 21.08
C GLY A 236 -28.61 -2.84 21.00
N ASP A 237 -27.61 -2.25 21.66
CA ASP A 237 -27.43 -0.81 21.67
C ASP A 237 -26.50 -0.31 20.55
N THR A 238 -27.06 0.50 19.64
CA THR A 238 -26.30 1.08 18.53
C THR A 238 -25.18 2.04 18.98
N ALA A 239 -25.31 2.66 20.17
CA ALA A 239 -24.29 3.54 20.74
C ALA A 239 -23.06 2.76 21.24
N ILE A 240 -23.20 1.46 21.49
CA ILE A 240 -22.10 0.56 21.92
C ILE A 240 -21.61 -0.29 20.75
N ARG A 241 -22.53 -0.88 19.97
CA ARG A 241 -22.24 -1.81 18.88
C ARG A 241 -21.26 -1.25 17.86
N TRP A 242 -21.52 -0.04 17.39
CA TRP A 242 -20.80 0.54 16.26
C TRP A 242 -19.42 1.07 16.64
N PRO A 243 -19.23 1.74 17.80
CA PRO A 243 -17.89 2.00 18.31
C PRO A 243 -17.05 0.73 18.51
N LEU A 244 -17.64 -0.34 19.06
CA LEU A 244 -16.94 -1.63 19.22
C LEU A 244 -16.55 -2.25 17.87
N ALA A 245 -17.46 -2.24 16.89
CA ALA A 245 -17.16 -2.70 15.54
C ALA A 245 -16.04 -1.88 14.88
N ALA A 246 -16.02 -0.55 15.09
CA ALA A 246 -14.98 0.33 14.57
C ALA A 246 -13.60 0.02 15.17
N VAL A 247 -13.49 -0.19 16.48
CA VAL A 247 -12.22 -0.61 17.12
C VAL A 247 -11.77 -1.95 16.60
N ALA A 248 -12.67 -2.94 16.52
CA ALA A 248 -12.35 -4.28 16.06
C ALA A 248 -11.84 -4.27 14.60
N ALA A 249 -12.55 -3.56 13.71
CA ALA A 249 -12.16 -3.43 12.31
C ALA A 249 -10.79 -2.75 12.15
N HIS A 250 -10.56 -1.63 12.86
CA HIS A 250 -9.27 -0.93 12.80
C HIS A 250 -8.14 -1.79 13.37
N ARG A 251 -8.38 -2.49 14.49
CA ARG A 251 -7.42 -3.39 15.13
C ARG A 251 -7.04 -4.56 14.24
N LEU A 252 -8.01 -5.14 13.52
CA LEU A 252 -7.77 -6.19 12.52
C LEU A 252 -6.87 -5.68 11.39
N LEU A 253 -7.15 -4.50 10.84
CA LEU A 253 -6.36 -3.92 9.75
C LEU A 253 -4.94 -3.53 10.20
N LEU A 254 -4.79 -3.00 11.42
CA LEU A 254 -3.48 -2.78 12.05
C LEU A 254 -2.71 -4.09 12.19
N GLY A 255 -3.36 -5.18 12.63
CA GLY A 255 -2.75 -6.50 12.72
C GLY A 255 -2.29 -7.04 11.36
N ALA A 256 -3.10 -6.85 10.31
CA ALA A 256 -2.76 -7.26 8.96
C ALA A 256 -1.51 -6.49 8.45
N GLY A 257 -1.48 -5.16 8.61
CA GLY A 257 -0.33 -4.34 8.26
C GLY A 257 0.94 -4.68 9.05
N PHE A 258 0.80 -4.98 10.35
CA PHE A 258 1.90 -5.43 11.20
C PHE A 258 2.50 -6.76 10.69
N VAL A 259 1.65 -7.75 10.39
CA VAL A 259 2.09 -9.06 9.88
C VAL A 259 2.81 -8.91 8.54
N VAL A 260 2.28 -8.10 7.63
CA VAL A 260 2.93 -7.84 6.33
C VAL A 260 4.30 -7.18 6.50
N LEU A 261 4.44 -6.20 7.41
CA LEU A 261 5.74 -5.59 7.72
C LEU A 261 6.76 -6.63 8.22
N VAL A 262 6.38 -7.49 9.17
CA VAL A 262 7.28 -8.51 9.72
C VAL A 262 7.72 -9.49 8.63
N LEU A 263 6.80 -9.93 7.78
CA LEU A 263 7.08 -10.84 6.68
C LEU A 263 8.03 -10.23 5.64
N ILE A 264 7.89 -8.93 5.34
CA ILE A 264 8.83 -8.21 4.45
C ILE A 264 10.20 -8.04 5.12
N ALA A 265 10.23 -7.68 6.40
CA ALA A 265 11.47 -7.48 7.15
C ALA A 265 12.30 -8.77 7.18
N ASP A 266 11.64 -9.92 7.31
CA ASP A 266 12.28 -11.23 7.25
C ASP A 266 12.72 -11.58 5.82
N SER A 267 11.78 -11.66 4.88
CA SER A 267 12.06 -12.20 3.53
C SER A 267 13.06 -11.36 2.73
N ARG A 268 13.05 -10.04 2.92
CA ARG A 268 13.83 -9.09 2.09
C ARG A 268 15.06 -8.55 2.78
N TYR A 269 15.01 -8.37 4.09
CA TYR A 269 16.08 -7.71 4.84
C TYR A 269 16.80 -8.65 5.82
N GLN A 270 16.35 -9.91 5.95
CA GLN A 270 16.95 -10.91 6.84
C GLN A 270 17.11 -10.37 8.26
N LEU A 271 16.17 -9.54 8.71
CA LEU A 271 16.21 -8.90 10.02
C LEU A 271 15.72 -9.81 11.14
N GLU A 272 15.14 -10.97 10.79
CA GLU A 272 14.63 -11.95 11.73
C GLU A 272 13.80 -11.29 12.87
N VAL A 273 14.18 -11.48 14.13
CA VAL A 273 13.50 -10.87 15.29
C VAL A 273 13.70 -9.38 15.39
N ALA A 274 14.82 -8.84 14.93
CA ALA A 274 15.03 -7.41 14.94
C ALA A 274 13.93 -6.70 14.12
N GLY A 275 13.45 -7.34 13.03
CA GLY A 275 12.30 -6.87 12.25
C GLY A 275 11.00 -6.84 13.06
N TYR A 276 10.70 -7.92 13.79
CA TYR A 276 9.53 -8.00 14.69
C TYR A 276 9.61 -6.99 15.84
N GLY A 277 10.77 -6.90 16.50
CA GLY A 277 11.03 -5.97 17.60
C GLY A 277 10.90 -4.51 17.15
N LEU A 278 11.41 -4.17 15.97
CA LEU A 278 11.30 -2.84 15.38
C LEU A 278 9.85 -2.46 15.05
N ALA A 279 9.07 -3.39 14.50
CA ALA A 279 7.64 -3.19 14.25
C ALA A 279 6.87 -2.93 15.55
N LEU A 280 7.17 -3.70 16.61
CA LEU A 280 6.56 -3.55 17.92
C LEU A 280 6.95 -2.22 18.58
N ALA A 281 8.24 -1.85 18.50
CA ALA A 281 8.78 -0.61 19.03
C ALA A 281 8.14 0.62 18.36
N ALA A 282 8.07 0.61 17.04
CA ALA A 282 7.47 1.67 16.25
C ALA A 282 5.98 1.85 16.57
N THR A 283 5.23 0.76 16.61
CA THR A 283 3.79 0.78 16.95
C THR A 283 3.56 1.26 18.39
N GLY A 284 4.39 0.79 19.35
CA GLY A 284 4.32 1.19 20.75
C GLY A 284 4.62 2.67 20.98
N LEU A 285 5.68 3.20 20.37
CA LEU A 285 6.03 4.62 20.45
C LEU A 285 4.95 5.50 19.82
N ALA A 286 4.40 5.08 18.69
CA ALA A 286 3.32 5.80 18.03
C ALA A 286 2.01 5.80 18.84
N ALA A 287 1.65 4.66 19.46
CA ALA A 287 0.53 4.59 20.38
C ALA A 287 0.75 5.46 21.63
N PHE A 288 1.99 5.53 22.14
CA PHE A 288 2.32 6.44 23.24
C PHE A 288 2.09 7.90 22.85
N ALA A 289 2.60 8.33 21.69
CA ALA A 289 2.34 9.67 21.15
C ALA A 289 0.84 9.94 20.94
N GLY A 290 0.08 8.94 20.49
CA GLY A 290 -1.38 9.00 20.36
C GLY A 290 -2.08 9.27 21.69
N THR A 291 -1.60 8.68 22.78
CA THR A 291 -2.14 8.89 24.13
C THR A 291 -1.89 10.32 24.62
N LEU A 292 -0.71 10.88 24.35
CA LEU A 292 -0.37 12.26 24.70
C LEU A 292 -1.19 13.29 23.90
N LEU A 293 -1.47 13.00 22.63
CA LEU A 293 -2.23 13.89 21.74
C LEU A 293 -3.75 13.69 21.78
N ALA A 294 -4.25 12.62 22.40
CA ALA A 294 -5.68 12.38 22.53
C ALA A 294 -6.42 13.50 23.30
N PRO A 295 -5.99 13.95 24.50
CA PRO A 295 -6.69 15.01 25.23
C PRO A 295 -6.85 16.35 24.47
N PRO A 296 -5.80 16.93 23.85
CA PRO A 296 -5.99 18.17 23.08
C PRO A 296 -6.87 17.98 21.84
N LEU A 297 -6.86 16.81 21.20
CA LEU A 297 -7.72 16.50 20.07
C LEU A 297 -9.19 16.30 20.49
N ALA A 298 -9.44 15.62 21.61
CA ALA A 298 -10.77 15.42 22.19
C ALA A 298 -11.42 16.74 22.65
N ARG A 299 -10.62 17.76 23.01
CA ARG A 299 -11.13 19.12 23.27
C ARG A 299 -11.58 19.85 22.00
N ARG A 300 -11.05 19.48 20.84
CA ARG A 300 -11.29 20.17 19.56
C ARG A 300 -12.30 19.46 18.66
N TYR A 301 -12.41 18.15 18.79
CA TYR A 301 -13.23 17.30 17.94
C TYR A 301 -13.99 16.28 18.81
N SER A 302 -15.26 16.07 18.50
CA SER A 302 -16.08 15.05 19.16
C SER A 302 -15.59 13.63 18.79
N PRO A 303 -15.89 12.62 19.63
CA PRO A 303 -15.63 11.22 19.29
C PRO A 303 -16.30 10.77 17.98
N THR A 304 -17.47 11.34 17.64
CA THR A 304 -18.17 11.08 16.37
C THR A 304 -17.39 11.53 15.13
N VAL A 305 -16.43 12.45 15.28
CA VAL A 305 -15.47 12.83 14.23
C VAL A 305 -14.21 11.99 14.31
N LEU A 306 -13.64 11.84 15.50
CA LEU A 306 -12.33 11.23 15.71
C LEU A 306 -12.32 9.74 15.33
N VAL A 307 -13.39 9.00 15.65
CA VAL A 307 -13.50 7.57 15.35
C VAL A 307 -13.45 7.27 13.85
N PRO A 308 -14.33 7.82 12.99
CA PRO A 308 -14.20 7.62 11.54
C PRO A 308 -12.91 8.23 10.98
N ALA A 309 -12.49 9.40 11.47
CA ALA A 309 -11.29 10.08 10.98
C ALA A 309 -10.00 9.25 11.10
N ALA A 310 -9.88 8.42 12.14
CA ALA A 310 -8.69 7.59 12.38
C ALA A 310 -8.41 6.53 11.30
N PHE A 311 -9.39 6.22 10.43
CA PHE A 311 -9.18 5.32 9.30
C PHE A 311 -8.44 6.00 8.13
N LEU A 312 -8.51 7.32 7.99
CA LEU A 312 -8.00 8.03 6.82
C LEU A 312 -6.46 8.12 6.77
N PRO A 313 -5.75 8.52 7.85
CA PRO A 313 -4.29 8.49 7.86
C PRO A 313 -3.74 7.06 7.70
N ALA A 314 -4.43 6.08 8.28
CA ALA A 314 -4.07 4.67 8.17
C ALA A 314 -4.21 4.15 6.72
N ALA A 315 -5.28 4.53 6.01
CA ALA A 315 -5.47 4.21 4.60
C ALA A 315 -4.34 4.81 3.73
N ALA A 316 -4.04 6.10 3.92
CA ALA A 316 -2.98 6.76 3.18
C ALA A 316 -1.61 6.13 3.45
N ALA A 317 -1.29 5.86 4.71
CA ALA A 317 -0.05 5.20 5.11
C ALA A 317 0.11 3.81 4.46
N ALA A 318 -0.92 2.96 4.53
CA ALA A 318 -0.89 1.64 3.90
C ALA A 318 -0.73 1.73 2.37
N TYR A 319 -1.37 2.70 1.71
CA TYR A 319 -1.22 2.93 0.28
C TYR A 319 0.22 3.33 -0.10
N VAL A 320 0.82 4.26 0.66
CA VAL A 320 2.21 4.69 0.49
C VAL A 320 3.18 3.53 0.73
N GLY A 321 2.92 2.70 1.74
CA GLY A 321 3.67 1.46 1.98
C GLY A 321 3.64 0.50 0.79
N GLY A 322 2.50 0.38 0.10
CA GLY A 322 2.39 -0.44 -1.10
C GLY A 322 3.15 0.13 -2.31
N LEU A 323 3.30 1.45 -2.42
CA LEU A 323 4.12 2.07 -3.46
C LEU A 323 5.62 1.82 -3.20
N TYR A 324 6.03 1.99 -1.94
CA TYR A 324 7.42 1.86 -1.49
C TYR A 324 7.53 0.88 -0.34
N PRO A 325 7.53 -0.45 -0.59
CA PRO A 325 7.67 -1.46 0.46
C PRO A 325 9.13 -1.56 0.94
N SER A 326 9.72 -0.41 1.29
CA SER A 326 11.01 -0.33 1.97
C SER A 326 10.77 -0.38 3.48
N LEU A 327 11.73 -0.94 4.21
CA LEU A 327 11.65 -1.07 5.66
C LEU A 327 11.27 0.26 6.36
N ALA A 328 11.94 1.36 6.00
CA ALA A 328 11.69 2.67 6.61
C ALA A 328 10.25 3.18 6.37
N VAL A 329 9.73 3.03 5.15
CA VAL A 329 8.36 3.45 4.82
C VAL A 329 7.33 2.56 5.52
N LEU A 330 7.59 1.26 5.63
CA LEU A 330 6.68 0.34 6.32
C LEU A 330 6.63 0.61 7.82
N ILE A 331 7.77 0.92 8.45
CA ILE A 331 7.84 1.36 9.85
C ILE A 331 7.07 2.67 10.06
N ALA A 332 7.28 3.66 9.19
CA ALA A 332 6.51 4.90 9.24
C ALA A 332 5.00 4.63 9.07
N SER A 333 4.64 3.71 8.16
CA SER A 333 3.25 3.37 7.88
C SER A 333 2.57 2.71 9.08
N VAL A 334 3.18 1.67 9.68
CA VAL A 334 2.63 1.01 10.87
C VAL A 334 2.58 1.97 12.07
N SER A 335 3.53 2.91 12.16
CA SER A 335 3.51 3.97 13.18
C SER A 335 2.31 4.89 13.01
N VAL A 336 2.03 5.39 11.80
CA VAL A 336 0.84 6.21 11.54
C VAL A 336 -0.45 5.44 11.87
N VAL A 337 -0.52 4.15 11.51
CA VAL A 337 -1.66 3.30 11.83
C VAL A 337 -1.80 3.10 13.36
N GLY A 338 -0.70 2.83 14.06
CA GLY A 338 -0.68 2.67 15.53
C GLY A 338 -1.08 3.94 16.27
N PHE A 339 -0.61 5.11 15.82
CA PHE A 339 -1.03 6.41 16.32
C PHE A 339 -2.54 6.63 16.13
N ALA A 340 -3.04 6.42 14.91
CA ALA A 340 -4.45 6.59 14.59
C ALA A 340 -5.34 5.61 15.36
N PHE A 341 -4.88 4.36 15.51
CA PHE A 341 -5.56 3.35 16.30
C PHE A 341 -5.71 3.77 17.76
N GLN A 342 -4.65 4.32 18.37
CA GLN A 342 -4.74 4.76 19.76
C GLN A 342 -5.75 5.91 19.96
N LEU A 343 -5.77 6.88 19.03
CA LEU A 343 -6.76 7.96 19.07
C LEU A 343 -8.20 7.43 18.94
N LEU A 344 -8.41 6.46 18.04
CA LEU A 344 -9.68 5.77 17.88
C LEU A 344 -10.06 5.05 19.17
N LYS A 345 -9.14 4.27 19.75
CA LYS A 345 -9.37 3.47 20.97
C LYS A 345 -9.83 4.37 22.11
N ILE A 346 -9.10 5.45 22.40
CA ILE A 346 -9.46 6.39 23.49
C ILE A 346 -10.83 7.03 23.25
N SER A 347 -11.15 7.36 22.00
CA SER A 347 -12.45 7.93 21.65
C SER A 347 -13.59 6.92 21.82
N VAL A 348 -13.36 5.65 21.49
CA VAL A 348 -14.35 4.58 21.67
C VAL A 348 -14.50 4.19 23.14
N ASP A 349 -13.42 4.16 23.92
CA ASP A 349 -13.47 3.94 25.37
C ASP A 349 -14.40 4.98 26.03
N ALA A 350 -14.32 6.24 25.60
CA ALA A 350 -15.19 7.32 26.08
C ALA A 350 -16.66 7.13 25.63
N LEU A 351 -16.90 6.75 24.38
CA LEU A 351 -18.26 6.51 23.85
C LEU A 351 -18.95 5.34 24.56
N VAL A 352 -18.27 4.19 24.65
CA VAL A 352 -18.79 2.99 25.30
C VAL A 352 -18.98 3.22 26.81
N GLY A 353 -18.02 3.89 27.45
CA GLY A 353 -18.11 4.24 28.87
C GLY A 353 -19.29 5.17 29.20
N GLY A 354 -19.59 6.12 28.31
CA GLY A 354 -20.72 7.05 28.46
C GLY A 354 -22.08 6.44 28.11
N ALA A 355 -22.13 5.45 27.21
CA ALA A 355 -23.39 4.80 26.80
C ALA A 355 -23.82 3.66 27.74
N ALA A 356 -22.86 2.93 28.34
CA ALA A 356 -23.19 1.81 29.21
C ALA A 356 -23.63 2.28 30.62
N ALA A 357 -24.78 1.77 31.07
CA ALA A 357 -25.25 1.94 32.45
C ALA A 357 -24.21 1.38 33.45
N ASP A 358 -24.11 1.98 34.63
CA ASP A 358 -23.08 1.62 35.63
C ASP A 358 -23.06 0.12 35.97
N VAL A 359 -24.21 -0.55 35.92
CA VAL A 359 -24.38 -1.97 36.23
C VAL A 359 -23.85 -2.90 35.12
N THR A 360 -23.95 -2.51 33.85
CA THR A 360 -23.52 -3.33 32.70
C THR A 360 -22.20 -2.89 32.08
N ARG A 361 -21.66 -1.72 32.48
CA ARG A 361 -20.39 -1.17 31.97
C ARG A 361 -19.25 -2.18 32.05
N GLY A 362 -19.05 -2.82 33.20
CA GLY A 362 -17.98 -3.81 33.38
C GLY A 362 -18.09 -5.02 32.43
N ARG A 363 -19.32 -5.46 32.15
CA ARG A 363 -19.63 -6.59 31.26
C ARG A 363 -19.31 -6.25 29.80
N VAL A 364 -19.68 -5.03 29.38
CA VAL A 364 -19.42 -4.52 28.03
C VAL A 364 -17.91 -4.34 27.79
N PHE A 365 -17.16 -3.81 28.77
CA PHE A 365 -15.71 -3.68 28.65
C PHE A 365 -14.99 -5.04 28.59
N ALA A 366 -15.51 -6.08 29.26
CA ALA A 366 -14.96 -7.43 29.13
C ALA A 366 -15.14 -7.99 27.69
N VAL A 367 -16.32 -7.79 27.07
CA VAL A 367 -16.56 -8.17 25.67
C VAL A 367 -15.66 -7.38 24.71
N TYR A 368 -15.49 -6.08 24.97
CA TYR A 368 -14.57 -5.23 24.23
C TYR A 368 -13.15 -5.82 24.27
N ASP A 369 -12.58 -6.07 25.45
CA ASP A 369 -11.21 -6.59 25.57
C ASP A 369 -11.01 -7.92 24.82
N VAL A 370 -12.01 -8.82 24.85
CA VAL A 370 -11.98 -10.06 24.06
C VAL A 370 -11.95 -9.76 22.55
N LEU A 371 -12.88 -8.92 22.08
CA LEU A 371 -12.99 -8.55 20.67
C LEU A 371 -11.71 -7.86 20.15
N TYR A 372 -11.12 -6.98 20.95
CA TYR A 372 -9.87 -6.29 20.66
C TYR A 372 -8.72 -7.26 20.37
N ASN A 373 -8.55 -8.28 21.21
CA ASN A 373 -7.47 -9.24 21.07
C ASN A 373 -7.73 -10.24 19.93
N VAL A 374 -8.97 -10.73 19.81
CA VAL A 374 -9.37 -11.66 18.75
C VAL A 374 -9.21 -11.02 17.37
N ALA A 375 -9.59 -9.75 17.19
CA ALA A 375 -9.44 -9.04 15.91
C ALA A 375 -8.00 -9.05 15.39
N PHE A 376 -7.01 -8.91 16.27
CA PHE A 376 -5.59 -8.93 15.89
C PHE A 376 -5.10 -10.34 15.53
N ILE A 377 -5.56 -11.37 16.24
CA ILE A 377 -5.24 -12.78 15.92
C ILE A 377 -5.84 -13.17 14.57
N VAL A 378 -7.11 -12.83 14.33
CA VAL A 378 -7.79 -13.08 13.06
C VAL A 378 -7.06 -12.42 11.90
N ALA A 379 -6.49 -11.24 12.10
CA ALA A 379 -5.69 -10.58 11.08
C ALA A 379 -4.48 -11.43 10.64
N GLY A 380 -3.76 -12.02 11.60
CA GLY A 380 -2.66 -12.95 11.32
C GLY A 380 -3.12 -14.14 10.49
N LEU A 381 -4.20 -14.80 10.91
CA LEU A 381 -4.77 -15.97 10.22
C LEU A 381 -5.23 -15.64 8.79
N LEU A 382 -5.84 -14.47 8.57
CA LEU A 382 -6.30 -14.04 7.25
C LEU A 382 -5.15 -13.71 6.29
N MET A 383 -4.00 -13.25 6.79
CA MET A 383 -2.85 -12.92 5.94
C MET A 383 -2.08 -14.16 5.48
N VAL A 384 -2.16 -15.27 6.22
CA VAL A 384 -1.45 -16.53 5.91
C VAL A 384 -1.67 -17.04 4.49
N PRO A 385 -2.92 -17.27 4.02
CA PRO A 385 -3.15 -17.80 2.68
C PRO A 385 -2.86 -16.78 1.57
N LEU A 386 -2.79 -15.49 1.90
CA LEU A 386 -2.62 -14.40 0.94
C LEU A 386 -1.14 -14.06 0.69
N TRP A 387 -0.24 -14.42 1.62
CA TRP A 387 1.19 -14.16 1.51
C TRP A 387 1.85 -14.98 0.41
N ARG A 388 2.54 -14.28 -0.50
CA ARG A 388 3.50 -14.83 -1.45
C ARG A 388 4.61 -13.80 -1.64
N GLN A 389 5.83 -14.26 -1.87
CA GLN A 389 6.95 -13.41 -2.29
C GLN A 389 6.51 -12.60 -3.52
N ASP A 390 6.84 -11.31 -3.56
CA ASP A 390 6.45 -10.34 -4.59
C ASP A 390 4.99 -9.84 -4.59
N ARG A 391 4.14 -10.29 -3.65
CA ARG A 391 2.75 -9.78 -3.50
C ARG A 391 2.58 -8.71 -2.44
N GLU A 392 3.67 -8.22 -1.85
CA GLU A 392 3.59 -7.37 -0.66
C GLU A 392 2.87 -6.04 -0.95
N ARG A 393 3.11 -5.47 -2.13
CA ARG A 393 2.40 -4.26 -2.61
C ARG A 393 0.88 -4.46 -2.66
N ALA A 394 0.42 -5.59 -3.21
CA ALA A 394 -0.99 -5.89 -3.33
C ALA A 394 -1.66 -6.08 -1.97
N LEU A 395 -0.97 -6.72 -1.01
CA LEU A 395 -1.47 -6.89 0.36
C LEU A 395 -1.59 -5.54 1.08
N LEU A 396 -0.61 -4.65 0.93
CA LEU A 396 -0.66 -3.32 1.53
C LEU A 396 -1.79 -2.47 0.94
N TRP A 397 -2.03 -2.56 -0.36
CA TRP A 397 -3.17 -1.90 -1.00
C TRP A 397 -4.52 -2.51 -0.59
N LEU A 398 -4.59 -3.82 -0.33
CA LEU A 398 -5.77 -4.47 0.24
C LEU A 398 -6.06 -3.92 1.65
N VAL A 399 -5.03 -3.77 2.48
CA VAL A 399 -5.15 -3.15 3.81
C VAL A 399 -5.60 -1.70 3.71
N ALA A 400 -5.04 -0.92 2.77
CA ALA A 400 -5.46 0.45 2.51
C ALA A 400 -6.94 0.53 2.09
N ALA A 401 -7.39 -0.34 1.19
CA ALA A 401 -8.79 -0.45 0.78
C ALA A 401 -9.69 -0.82 1.97
N GLY A 402 -9.24 -1.72 2.84
CA GLY A 402 -9.90 -2.06 4.10
C GLY A 402 -10.11 -0.85 5.00
N PHE A 403 -9.10 0.02 5.15
CA PHE A 403 -9.23 1.26 5.92
C PHE A 403 -10.21 2.24 5.29
N VAL A 404 -10.21 2.42 3.96
CA VAL A 404 -11.18 3.27 3.25
C VAL A 404 -12.60 2.75 3.44
N MET A 405 -12.81 1.43 3.32
CA MET A 405 -14.10 0.80 3.57
C MET A 405 -14.56 0.97 5.02
N GLY A 406 -13.63 0.80 5.98
CA GLY A 406 -13.89 1.06 7.39
C GLY A 406 -14.35 2.51 7.64
N TRP A 407 -13.67 3.50 7.04
CA TRP A 407 -14.09 4.89 7.10
C TRP A 407 -15.51 5.10 6.55
N LEU A 408 -15.82 4.59 5.36
CA LEU A 408 -17.12 4.74 4.72
C LEU A 408 -18.25 4.15 5.57
N VAL A 409 -18.07 2.92 6.08
CA VAL A 409 -19.07 2.23 6.90
C VAL A 409 -19.27 2.93 8.24
N VAL A 410 -18.19 3.21 8.97
CA VAL A 410 -18.26 3.86 10.29
C VAL A 410 -18.87 5.26 10.17
N GLN A 411 -18.48 6.03 9.14
CA GLN A 411 -19.06 7.34 8.89
C GLN A 411 -20.56 7.23 8.56
N ALA A 412 -20.96 6.34 7.65
CA ALA A 412 -22.36 6.20 7.25
C ALA A 412 -23.27 5.80 8.42
N VAL A 413 -22.76 4.93 9.28
CA VAL A 413 -23.46 4.43 10.47
C VAL A 413 -23.57 5.51 11.54
N MET A 414 -22.46 6.17 11.90
CA MET A 414 -22.48 7.19 12.95
C MET A 414 -23.34 8.41 12.56
N ILE A 415 -23.48 8.69 11.26
CA ILE A 415 -24.40 9.72 10.75
C ILE A 415 -25.87 9.31 10.91
N ARG A 416 -26.22 8.02 10.79
CA ARG A 416 -27.61 7.55 10.93
C ARG A 416 -28.12 7.62 12.37
N SER A 417 -27.23 7.81 13.35
CA SER A 417 -27.57 7.97 14.77
C SER A 417 -27.99 9.40 15.14
N THR A 418 -27.87 10.37 14.23
CA THR A 418 -28.46 11.72 14.34
C THR A 418 -29.78 11.76 13.54
N PRO A 419 -30.91 12.21 14.11
CA PRO A 419 -32.17 12.27 13.37
C PRO A 419 -32.04 13.24 12.18
N PRO A 420 -32.53 12.89 10.99
CA PRO A 420 -32.41 13.75 9.82
C PRO A 420 -33.27 15.00 10.01
N VAL A 421 -32.62 16.17 10.14
CA VAL A 421 -33.29 17.45 9.90
C VAL A 421 -33.42 17.63 8.40
N GLY A 422 -34.49 17.08 7.84
CA GLY A 422 -34.86 17.24 6.43
C GLY A 422 -35.29 15.95 5.76
N ARG A 423 -36.39 16.01 5.00
CA ARG A 423 -36.87 14.89 4.16
C ARG A 423 -35.72 14.41 3.26
N PRO A 424 -35.47 13.09 3.12
CA PRO A 424 -34.61 12.60 2.07
C PRO A 424 -35.17 13.11 0.75
N VAL A 425 -34.42 13.97 0.06
CA VAL A 425 -34.70 14.28 -1.34
C VAL A 425 -34.68 12.94 -2.03
N ALA A 426 -35.84 12.50 -2.54
CA ALA A 426 -35.95 11.25 -3.26
C ALA A 426 -34.80 11.20 -4.27
N ALA A 427 -33.98 10.13 -4.19
CA ALA A 427 -32.90 9.91 -5.14
C ALA A 427 -33.54 9.71 -6.51
N GLY A 428 -33.74 10.82 -7.23
CA GLY A 428 -34.24 10.78 -8.60
C GLY A 428 -33.32 9.87 -9.40
N ARG A 429 -33.89 8.88 -10.08
CA ARG A 429 -33.12 8.04 -11.00
C ARG A 429 -32.33 8.95 -11.95
N PRO A 430 -31.07 8.62 -12.25
CA PRO A 430 -30.28 9.40 -13.20
C PRO A 430 -31.06 9.51 -14.51
N ARG A 431 -31.27 10.75 -14.98
CA ARG A 431 -32.03 10.97 -16.22
C ARG A 431 -31.24 10.37 -17.39
N PRO A 432 -31.87 9.60 -18.30
CA PRO A 432 -31.18 8.92 -19.39
C PRO A 432 -30.39 9.90 -20.28
N ALA A 433 -30.93 11.10 -20.52
CA ALA A 433 -30.23 12.16 -21.26
C ALA A 433 -28.90 12.60 -20.59
N GLY A 434 -28.84 12.62 -19.26
CA GLY A 434 -27.62 12.97 -18.52
C GLY A 434 -26.54 11.88 -18.60
N LEU A 435 -26.95 10.61 -18.64
CA LEU A 435 -26.04 9.48 -18.85
C LEU A 435 -25.51 9.45 -20.29
N LEU A 436 -26.37 9.70 -21.29
CA LEU A 436 -25.96 9.80 -22.69
C LEU A 436 -25.00 10.96 -22.92
N ALA A 437 -25.27 12.14 -22.34
CA ALA A 437 -24.35 13.27 -22.39
C ALA A 437 -23.00 12.93 -21.75
N ALA A 438 -22.98 12.11 -20.69
CA ALA A 438 -21.75 11.68 -20.04
C ALA A 438 -20.94 10.71 -20.93
N VAL A 439 -21.61 9.81 -21.65
CA VAL A 439 -20.97 8.94 -22.66
C VAL A 439 -20.29 9.78 -23.74
N VAL A 440 -21.00 10.74 -24.33
CA VAL A 440 -20.43 11.64 -25.34
C VAL A 440 -19.25 12.43 -24.77
N ALA A 441 -19.42 13.04 -23.59
CA ALA A 441 -18.38 13.80 -22.92
C ALA A 441 -17.13 12.94 -22.58
N GLY A 442 -17.32 11.65 -22.28
CA GLY A 442 -16.24 10.71 -22.03
C GLY A 442 -15.45 10.32 -23.28
N VAL A 443 -16.03 10.43 -24.47
CA VAL A 443 -15.34 10.16 -25.75
C VAL A 443 -14.52 11.36 -26.23
N VAL A 444 -14.83 12.59 -25.78
CA VAL A 444 -14.14 13.82 -26.20
C VAL A 444 -12.60 13.76 -26.04
N PRO A 445 -12.01 13.18 -24.98
CA PRO A 445 -10.56 13.08 -24.85
C PRO A 445 -9.87 12.07 -25.79
N VAL A 446 -10.62 11.18 -26.44
CA VAL A 446 -10.08 10.07 -27.25
C VAL A 446 -9.14 10.54 -28.38
N PRO A 447 -9.42 11.63 -29.14
CA PRO A 447 -8.54 12.09 -30.20
C PRO A 447 -7.18 12.64 -29.74
N ALA A 448 -6.97 12.82 -28.43
CA ALA A 448 -5.66 13.18 -27.88
C ALA A 448 -4.66 12.03 -27.92
N PHE A 449 -5.13 10.79 -28.10
CA PHE A 449 -4.31 9.59 -28.25
C PHE A 449 -3.94 9.37 -29.72
N PRO A 450 -2.83 8.67 -30.02
CA PRO A 450 -1.84 9.06 -31.05
C PRO A 450 -2.26 9.04 -32.52
N ALA A 451 -3.50 8.73 -32.85
CA ALA A 451 -4.06 9.03 -34.15
C ALA A 451 -5.47 9.59 -33.92
N PRO A 452 -5.68 10.92 -33.99
CA PRO A 452 -4.82 11.96 -34.57
C PRO A 452 -3.77 12.64 -33.65
N ALA A 453 -3.60 12.23 -32.39
CA ALA A 453 -2.62 12.82 -31.46
C ALA A 453 -2.81 14.33 -31.17
N LEU A 454 -4.06 14.79 -31.02
CA LEU A 454 -4.39 16.18 -30.66
C LEU A 454 -4.04 16.46 -29.18
N TRP A 455 -2.76 16.50 -28.84
CA TRP A 455 -2.24 16.67 -27.48
C TRP A 455 -2.84 17.86 -26.73
N TRP A 456 -3.12 18.95 -27.44
CA TRP A 456 -3.66 20.20 -26.88
C TRP A 456 -5.10 20.02 -26.39
N LEU A 457 -5.86 19.10 -27.02
CA LEU A 457 -7.24 18.82 -26.66
C LEU A 457 -7.31 18.23 -25.25
N ALA A 458 -6.35 17.41 -24.82
CA ALA A 458 -6.32 16.81 -23.48
C ALA A 458 -6.46 17.84 -22.35
N TRP A 459 -5.91 19.05 -22.53
CA TRP A 459 -5.94 20.14 -21.55
C TRP A 459 -7.33 20.72 -21.31
N ILE A 460 -8.31 20.45 -22.18
CA ILE A 460 -9.70 20.94 -22.06
C ILE A 460 -10.78 19.86 -22.30
N ALA A 461 -10.40 18.66 -22.75
CA ALA A 461 -11.33 17.62 -23.18
C ALA A 461 -12.20 17.01 -22.07
N VAL A 462 -11.78 17.14 -20.81
CA VAL A 462 -12.53 16.61 -19.65
C VAL A 462 -13.52 17.65 -19.10
N VAL A 463 -13.41 18.93 -19.53
CA VAL A 463 -14.35 20.00 -19.14
C VAL A 463 -15.81 19.61 -19.39
N PRO A 464 -16.22 19.07 -20.56
CA PRO A 464 -17.59 18.63 -20.77
C PRO A 464 -18.05 17.58 -19.75
N LEU A 465 -17.21 16.62 -19.39
CA LEU A 465 -17.55 15.58 -18.41
C LEU A 465 -17.71 16.18 -17.00
N LEU A 466 -16.83 17.12 -16.61
CA LEU A 466 -16.96 17.86 -15.37
C LEU A 466 -18.29 18.63 -15.29
N LEU A 467 -18.72 19.26 -16.39
CA LEU A 467 -19.98 19.98 -16.47
C LEU A 467 -21.20 19.06 -16.42
N VAL A 468 -21.15 17.90 -17.08
CA VAL A 468 -22.23 16.90 -17.05
C VAL A 468 -22.39 16.28 -15.66
N VAL A 469 -21.28 15.98 -14.98
CA VAL A 469 -21.27 15.49 -13.59
C VAL A 469 -21.77 16.57 -12.64
N ARG A 470 -21.34 17.82 -12.83
CA ARG A 470 -21.83 18.98 -12.05
C ARG A 470 -23.35 19.14 -12.16
N ALA A 471 -23.91 18.98 -13.35
CA ALA A 471 -25.34 19.14 -13.62
C ALA A 471 -26.21 18.00 -13.06
N ALA A 472 -25.61 17.00 -12.41
CA ALA A 472 -26.35 15.91 -11.78
C ALA A 472 -27.22 16.42 -10.60
N ALA A 473 -28.38 15.78 -10.41
CA ALA A 473 -29.31 16.17 -9.35
C ALA A 473 -28.77 15.81 -7.96
N THR A 474 -27.99 14.73 -7.86
CA THR A 474 -27.41 14.25 -6.61
C THR A 474 -25.95 13.83 -6.81
N PRO A 475 -25.15 13.73 -5.74
CA PRO A 475 -23.78 13.21 -5.83
C PRO A 475 -23.72 11.77 -6.37
N GLY A 476 -24.77 10.96 -6.14
CA GLY A 476 -24.88 9.61 -6.68
C GLY A 476 -25.09 9.60 -8.19
N ASP A 477 -25.97 10.47 -8.71
CA ASP A 477 -26.12 10.70 -10.16
C ASP A 477 -24.80 11.24 -10.76
N GLY A 478 -24.10 12.14 -10.08
CA GLY A 478 -22.78 12.62 -10.49
C GLY A 478 -21.74 11.50 -10.61
N ALA A 479 -21.70 10.59 -9.64
CA ALA A 479 -20.86 9.40 -9.68
C ALA A 479 -21.23 8.48 -10.86
N ALA A 480 -22.53 8.21 -11.06
CA ALA A 480 -23.00 7.38 -12.17
C ALA A 480 -22.65 7.97 -13.55
N ARG A 481 -22.77 9.29 -13.72
CA ARG A 481 -22.37 9.98 -14.96
C ARG A 481 -20.87 9.86 -15.20
N ALA A 482 -20.04 10.07 -14.18
CA ALA A 482 -18.60 9.88 -14.31
C ALA A 482 -18.27 8.43 -14.69
N TRP A 483 -18.93 7.45 -14.08
CA TRP A 483 -18.77 6.05 -14.41
C TRP A 483 -19.12 5.74 -15.88
N CYS A 484 -20.26 6.23 -16.37
CA CYS A 484 -20.66 6.07 -17.77
C CYS A 484 -19.66 6.75 -18.74
N GLY A 485 -19.23 7.97 -18.44
CA GLY A 485 -18.24 8.68 -19.26
C GLY A 485 -16.90 7.96 -19.31
N MET A 486 -16.41 7.48 -18.18
CA MET A 486 -15.14 6.74 -18.13
C MET A 486 -15.23 5.33 -18.74
N THR A 487 -16.40 4.69 -18.64
CA THR A 487 -16.68 3.46 -19.39
C THR A 487 -16.55 3.71 -20.89
N ALA A 488 -17.17 4.77 -21.40
CA ALA A 488 -17.08 5.15 -22.80
C ALA A 488 -15.65 5.49 -23.24
N TYR A 489 -14.91 6.26 -22.42
CA TYR A 489 -13.50 6.56 -22.65
C TYR A 489 -12.64 5.30 -22.79
N ILE A 490 -12.79 4.33 -21.87
CA ILE A 490 -12.00 3.09 -21.87
C ILE A 490 -12.35 2.23 -23.08
N VAL A 491 -13.65 2.04 -23.37
CA VAL A 491 -14.10 1.27 -24.53
C VAL A 491 -13.61 1.90 -25.83
N ALA A 492 -13.67 3.23 -25.96
CA ALA A 492 -13.27 3.94 -27.16
C ALA A 492 -11.74 3.95 -27.35
N THR A 493 -10.95 4.19 -26.30
CA THR A 493 -9.48 4.17 -26.39
C THR A 493 -8.90 2.77 -26.62
N GLN A 494 -9.65 1.73 -26.24
CA GLN A 494 -9.27 0.32 -26.37
C GLN A 494 -10.17 -0.46 -27.34
N TYR A 495 -10.80 0.22 -28.31
CA TYR A 495 -11.70 -0.41 -29.28
C TYR A 495 -11.02 -1.55 -30.08
N TRP A 496 -9.69 -1.47 -30.21
CA TRP A 496 -8.85 -2.46 -30.88
C TRP A 496 -8.85 -3.83 -30.18
N LEU A 497 -9.35 -3.94 -28.94
CA LEU A 497 -9.61 -5.22 -28.27
C LEU A 497 -10.93 -5.87 -28.70
N ALA A 498 -11.84 -5.16 -29.38
CA ALA A 498 -13.13 -5.70 -29.77
C ALA A 498 -13.04 -7.00 -30.60
N PRO A 499 -12.11 -7.16 -31.56
CA PRO A 499 -11.96 -8.42 -32.31
C PRO A 499 -11.54 -9.63 -31.46
N SER A 500 -10.89 -9.41 -30.32
CA SER A 500 -10.42 -10.48 -29.41
C SER A 500 -11.32 -10.69 -28.19
N ALA A 501 -11.89 -9.60 -27.65
CA ALA A 501 -12.68 -9.60 -26.41
C ALA A 501 -14.19 -9.61 -26.66
N GLY A 502 -14.65 -9.25 -27.86
CA GLY A 502 -16.06 -9.17 -28.21
C GLY A 502 -16.85 -8.27 -27.23
N PRO A 503 -18.05 -8.69 -26.80
CA PRO A 503 -18.85 -7.97 -25.79
C PRO A 503 -18.15 -7.80 -24.44
N GLY A 504 -17.13 -8.62 -24.13
CA GLY A 504 -16.34 -8.52 -22.91
C GLY A 504 -15.64 -7.16 -22.73
N LEU A 505 -15.37 -6.44 -23.82
CA LEU A 505 -14.83 -5.07 -23.80
C LEU A 505 -15.74 -4.11 -23.02
N ILE A 506 -17.07 -4.23 -23.18
CA ILE A 506 -18.03 -3.39 -22.45
C ILE A 506 -18.00 -3.73 -20.96
N GLY A 507 -17.96 -5.03 -20.63
CA GLY A 507 -17.82 -5.49 -19.24
C GLY A 507 -16.54 -4.98 -18.58
N MET A 508 -15.42 -5.02 -19.29
CA MET A 508 -14.15 -4.44 -18.85
C MET A 508 -14.25 -2.92 -18.67
N GLY A 509 -14.87 -2.21 -19.60
CA GLY A 509 -15.11 -0.77 -19.50
C GLY A 509 -15.94 -0.40 -18.27
N LEU A 510 -17.01 -1.16 -17.99
CA LEU A 510 -17.85 -0.97 -16.80
C LEU A 510 -17.05 -1.22 -15.52
N LEU A 511 -16.28 -2.30 -15.45
CA LEU A 511 -15.48 -2.65 -14.27
C LEU A 511 -14.40 -1.59 -14.00
N LEU A 512 -13.61 -1.24 -15.01
CA LEU A 512 -12.50 -0.28 -14.87
C LEU A 512 -13.00 1.15 -14.70
N GLY A 513 -14.09 1.52 -15.38
CA GLY A 513 -14.72 2.83 -15.24
C GLY A 513 -15.24 3.07 -13.82
N ALA A 514 -15.60 2.02 -13.07
CA ALA A 514 -16.11 2.14 -11.71
C ALA A 514 -15.08 2.76 -10.74
N LEU A 515 -13.78 2.70 -11.08
CA LEU A 515 -12.71 3.37 -10.33
C LEU A 515 -12.90 4.90 -10.27
N TRP A 516 -13.68 5.50 -11.18
CA TRP A 516 -14.00 6.93 -11.19
C TRP A 516 -15.33 7.30 -10.51
N LEU A 517 -16.06 6.34 -9.90
CA LEU A 517 -17.23 6.66 -9.08
C LEU A 517 -16.91 7.66 -7.95
N PRO A 518 -15.82 7.49 -7.16
CA PRO A 518 -15.46 8.46 -6.14
C PRO A 518 -15.11 9.82 -6.74
N TRP A 519 -14.42 9.84 -7.89
CA TRP A 519 -14.09 11.08 -8.59
C TRP A 519 -15.35 11.84 -8.99
N GLY A 520 -16.34 11.18 -9.60
CA GLY A 520 -17.61 11.80 -9.97
C GLY A 520 -18.39 12.35 -8.76
N TRP A 521 -18.39 11.61 -7.65
CA TRP A 521 -19.01 12.06 -6.40
C TRP A 521 -18.34 13.32 -5.84
N VAL A 522 -17.00 13.35 -5.79
CA VAL A 522 -16.24 14.52 -5.31
C VAL A 522 -16.39 15.70 -6.26
N THR A 523 -16.38 15.47 -7.58
CA THR A 523 -16.63 16.49 -8.60
C THR A 523 -17.98 17.16 -8.39
N HIS A 524 -19.06 16.38 -8.23
CA HIS A 524 -20.39 16.94 -7.94
C HIS A 524 -20.37 17.77 -6.65
N ARG A 525 -19.82 17.21 -5.55
CA ARG A 525 -19.75 17.90 -4.26
C ARG A 525 -18.97 19.20 -4.33
N LEU A 526 -17.93 19.30 -5.15
CA LEU A 526 -17.08 20.49 -5.25
C LEU A 526 -17.56 21.49 -6.30
N LEU A 527 -18.28 21.07 -7.35
CA LEU A 527 -18.63 21.95 -8.48
C LEU A 527 -20.13 22.22 -8.65
N ALA A 528 -21.05 21.47 -8.00
CA ALA A 528 -22.50 21.67 -8.15
C ALA A 528 -23.00 23.03 -7.64
N GLY A 529 -22.44 23.53 -6.53
CA GLY A 529 -22.77 24.84 -5.98
C GLY A 529 -21.89 25.96 -6.52
N ARG A 530 -22.07 27.19 -6.00
CA ARG A 530 -21.19 28.33 -6.33
C ARG A 530 -19.73 27.99 -6.02
N VAL A 531 -18.87 28.22 -7.01
CA VAL A 531 -17.42 27.98 -6.91
C VAL A 531 -16.75 29.30 -6.50
N THR A 532 -16.28 29.35 -5.25
CA THR A 532 -15.44 30.44 -4.73
C THR A 532 -13.97 30.10 -4.93
N GLY A 533 -13.05 31.08 -4.92
CA GLY A 533 -11.61 30.81 -5.01
C GLY A 533 -11.08 29.73 -4.06
N ARG A 534 -11.55 29.68 -2.80
CA ARG A 534 -11.16 28.62 -1.85
C ARG A 534 -11.68 27.23 -2.26
N ARG A 535 -12.92 27.15 -2.75
CA ARG A 535 -13.52 25.90 -3.23
C ARG A 535 -12.87 25.44 -4.52
N MET A 536 -12.52 26.37 -5.40
CA MET A 536 -11.74 26.13 -6.62
C MET A 536 -10.37 25.55 -6.28
N LEU A 537 -9.59 26.18 -5.39
CA LEU A 537 -8.28 25.65 -4.98
C LEU A 537 -8.40 24.25 -4.38
N THR A 538 -9.46 23.99 -3.61
CA THR A 538 -9.76 22.65 -3.10
C THR A 538 -10.05 21.66 -4.23
N ALA A 539 -10.81 22.07 -5.25
CA ALA A 539 -11.12 21.25 -6.42
C ALA A 539 -9.88 20.95 -7.26
N VAL A 540 -9.00 21.93 -7.48
CA VAL A 540 -7.74 21.78 -8.21
C VAL A 540 -6.76 20.83 -7.50
N LEU A 541 -6.84 20.69 -6.18
CA LEU A 541 -6.04 19.71 -5.45
C LEU A 541 -6.70 18.31 -5.43
N LEU A 542 -8.00 18.25 -5.11
CA LEU A 542 -8.67 16.96 -4.85
C LEU A 542 -9.12 16.24 -6.11
N LEU A 543 -9.60 16.94 -7.15
CA LEU A 543 -10.11 16.28 -8.36
C LEU A 543 -8.99 15.64 -9.20
N PRO A 544 -7.84 16.30 -9.43
CA PRO A 544 -6.68 15.64 -10.04
C PRO A 544 -6.12 14.51 -9.19
N SER A 545 -6.09 14.65 -7.85
CA SER A 545 -5.67 13.57 -6.95
C SER A 545 -6.56 12.33 -7.09
N ALA A 546 -7.88 12.50 -7.08
CA ALA A 546 -8.82 11.39 -7.28
C ALA A 546 -8.69 10.75 -8.67
N TRP A 547 -8.43 11.55 -9.71
CA TRP A 547 -8.19 11.04 -11.06
C TRP A 547 -6.93 10.18 -11.14
N VAL A 548 -5.80 10.69 -10.65
CA VAL A 548 -4.52 9.99 -10.70
C VAL A 548 -4.54 8.71 -9.87
N LEU A 549 -5.23 8.68 -8.73
CA LEU A 549 -5.39 7.43 -7.96
C LEU A 549 -6.24 6.40 -8.71
N ALA A 550 -7.27 6.82 -9.45
CA ALA A 550 -8.06 5.92 -10.29
C ALA A 550 -7.22 5.38 -11.47
N GLU A 551 -6.39 6.23 -12.08
CA GLU A 551 -5.41 5.81 -13.09
C GLU A 551 -4.37 4.83 -12.52
N ALA A 552 -3.78 5.14 -11.37
CA ALA A 552 -2.80 4.29 -10.70
C ALA A 552 -3.40 2.94 -10.31
N ALA A 553 -4.64 2.92 -9.78
CA ALA A 553 -5.36 1.69 -9.47
C ALA A 553 -5.61 0.85 -10.73
N ARG A 554 -6.05 1.48 -11.83
CA ARG A 554 -6.25 0.80 -13.13
C ARG A 554 -4.97 0.24 -13.71
N SER A 555 -3.83 0.84 -13.38
CA SER A 555 -2.52 0.48 -13.93
C SER A 555 -1.91 -0.80 -13.36
N GLY A 556 -2.64 -1.50 -12.47
CA GLY A 556 -2.26 -2.83 -12.01
C GLY A 556 -2.17 -3.83 -13.18
N GLN A 557 -1.15 -4.70 -13.16
CA GLN A 557 -0.90 -5.68 -14.22
C GLN A 557 -2.15 -6.53 -14.52
N SER A 558 -2.84 -7.02 -13.50
CA SER A 558 -4.05 -7.85 -13.65
C SER A 558 -5.25 -7.12 -14.26
N LEU A 559 -5.22 -5.78 -14.30
CA LEU A 559 -6.28 -4.94 -14.85
C LEU A 559 -5.95 -4.41 -16.26
N GLY A 560 -4.88 -4.92 -16.88
CA GLY A 560 -4.46 -4.53 -18.23
C GLY A 560 -3.43 -3.41 -18.30
N GLY A 561 -2.90 -2.95 -17.15
CA GLY A 561 -1.79 -1.99 -17.11
C GLY A 561 -2.16 -0.53 -17.46
N PRO A 562 -1.16 0.38 -17.43
CA PRO A 562 -1.32 1.83 -17.63
C PRO A 562 -1.54 2.22 -19.11
N TRP A 563 -2.62 1.75 -19.73
CA TRP A 563 -2.91 2.06 -21.13
C TRP A 563 -3.75 3.33 -21.29
N ALA A 564 -3.40 4.24 -22.20
CA ALA A 564 -4.13 5.50 -22.45
C ALA A 564 -4.38 6.32 -21.16
N LEU A 565 -3.33 6.56 -20.37
CA LEU A 565 -3.39 7.52 -19.27
C LEU A 565 -3.47 8.94 -19.83
N LEU A 566 -4.15 9.86 -19.15
CA LEU A 566 -4.31 11.23 -19.64
C LEU A 566 -2.95 11.89 -19.92
N GLY A 567 -1.95 11.62 -19.09
CA GLY A 567 -0.57 12.10 -19.27
C GLY A 567 0.14 11.57 -20.51
N THR A 568 -0.16 10.35 -20.98
CA THR A 568 0.48 9.80 -22.20
C THR A 568 0.03 10.51 -23.47
N SER A 569 -1.05 11.31 -23.42
CA SER A 569 -1.45 12.16 -24.55
C SER A 569 -0.39 13.19 -24.97
N GLN A 570 0.57 13.50 -24.09
CA GLN A 570 1.63 14.49 -24.32
C GLN A 570 2.90 13.87 -24.94
N TRP A 571 2.88 12.59 -25.32
CA TRP A 571 4.06 11.88 -25.85
C TRP A 571 4.78 12.59 -26.99
N ASN A 572 4.05 13.35 -27.83
CA ASN A 572 4.58 14.07 -28.99
C ASN A 572 4.92 15.54 -28.69
N GLN A 573 4.90 15.98 -27.42
CA GLN A 573 5.25 17.33 -27.00
C GLN A 573 6.27 17.31 -25.85
N PRO A 574 7.58 17.20 -26.16
CA PRO A 574 8.64 17.05 -25.16
C PRO A 574 8.61 18.12 -24.06
N ALA A 575 8.33 19.38 -24.41
CA ALA A 575 8.29 20.48 -23.45
C ALA A 575 7.19 20.31 -22.38
N LEU A 576 6.01 19.82 -22.76
CA LEU A 576 4.92 19.57 -21.81
C LEU A 576 5.13 18.26 -21.05
N LEU A 577 5.62 17.25 -21.77
CA LEU A 577 5.92 15.93 -21.24
C LEU A 577 7.07 15.96 -20.21
N ALA A 578 7.97 16.94 -20.26
CA ALA A 578 9.08 17.08 -19.32
C ALA A 578 8.68 17.09 -17.83
N SER A 579 7.41 17.43 -17.51
CA SER A 579 6.84 17.24 -16.18
C SER A 579 6.95 15.78 -15.67
N ALA A 580 6.92 14.79 -16.57
CA ALA A 580 7.08 13.38 -16.25
C ALA A 580 8.47 13.04 -15.69
N ALA A 581 9.51 13.84 -15.98
CA ALA A 581 10.82 13.67 -15.37
C ALA A 581 10.79 13.95 -13.85
N TRP A 582 9.83 14.73 -13.34
CA TRP A 582 9.73 15.02 -11.90
C TRP A 582 8.88 14.01 -11.14
N GLY A 583 7.73 13.61 -11.69
CA GLY A 583 6.75 12.79 -10.96
C GLY A 583 6.10 11.69 -11.78
N GLY A 584 6.73 11.30 -12.89
CA GLY A 584 6.19 10.31 -13.80
C GLY A 584 5.04 10.86 -14.63
N VAL A 585 4.49 10.01 -15.50
CA VAL A 585 3.25 10.28 -16.25
C VAL A 585 2.10 10.71 -15.34
N TRP A 586 2.12 10.29 -14.06
CA TRP A 586 1.17 10.70 -13.04
C TRP A 586 1.14 12.21 -12.81
N LEU A 587 2.30 12.88 -12.81
CA LEU A 587 2.34 14.34 -12.67
C LEU A 587 1.72 15.01 -13.89
N THR A 588 2.03 14.51 -15.09
CA THR A 588 1.44 15.03 -16.33
C THR A 588 -0.09 14.86 -16.33
N SER A 589 -0.61 13.68 -15.94
CA SER A 589 -2.06 13.46 -15.75
C SER A 589 -2.67 14.41 -14.72
N PHE A 590 -1.98 14.62 -13.58
CA PHE A 590 -2.43 15.55 -12.54
C PHE A 590 -2.56 16.98 -13.10
N LEU A 591 -1.55 17.46 -13.81
CA LEU A 591 -1.53 18.81 -14.36
C LEU A 591 -2.61 19.02 -15.42
N ILE A 592 -2.80 18.05 -16.32
CA ILE A 592 -3.86 18.12 -17.33
C ILE A 592 -5.24 18.19 -16.66
N MET A 593 -5.49 17.34 -15.66
CA MET A 593 -6.75 17.37 -14.91
C MET A 593 -6.92 18.68 -14.13
N ALA A 594 -5.85 19.21 -13.53
CA ALA A 594 -5.87 20.48 -12.81
C ALA A 594 -6.29 21.65 -13.73
N VAL A 595 -5.78 21.68 -14.96
CA VAL A 595 -6.17 22.66 -15.98
C VAL A 595 -7.63 22.47 -16.38
N ASN A 596 -8.10 21.24 -16.64
CA ASN A 596 -9.51 20.98 -16.95
C ASN A 596 -10.44 21.47 -15.82
N VAL A 597 -10.07 21.24 -14.56
CA VAL A 597 -10.82 21.70 -13.39
C VAL A 597 -10.80 23.22 -13.27
N ALA A 598 -9.65 23.85 -13.51
CA ALA A 598 -9.52 25.30 -13.48
C ALA A 598 -10.34 25.97 -14.60
N VAL A 599 -10.29 25.43 -15.83
CA VAL A 599 -11.11 25.91 -16.96
C VAL A 599 -12.59 25.74 -16.66
N ALA A 600 -13.02 24.57 -16.17
CA ALA A 600 -14.41 24.37 -15.75
C ALA A 600 -14.81 25.40 -14.67
N ALA A 601 -13.97 25.62 -13.66
CA ALA A 601 -14.23 26.61 -12.62
C ALA A 601 -14.31 28.05 -13.16
N ALA A 602 -13.50 28.41 -14.16
CA ALA A 602 -13.56 29.71 -14.82
C ALA A 602 -14.89 29.91 -15.59
N LEU A 603 -15.36 28.87 -16.29
CA LEU A 603 -16.64 28.88 -17.01
C LEU A 603 -17.85 28.99 -16.07
N ILE A 604 -17.75 28.37 -14.89
CA ILE A 604 -18.83 28.33 -13.90
C ILE A 604 -18.79 29.55 -12.96
N GLY A 605 -17.60 30.13 -12.75
CA GLY A 605 -17.34 31.19 -11.78
C GLY A 605 -18.15 32.46 -12.05
N GLY A 606 -18.72 33.02 -10.99
CA GLY A 606 -19.59 34.21 -11.06
C GLY A 606 -18.88 35.56 -10.86
N SER A 607 -17.61 35.59 -10.44
CA SER A 607 -16.84 36.83 -10.26
C SER A 607 -15.62 36.87 -11.18
N GLY A 608 -15.23 38.07 -11.64
CA GLY A 608 -14.02 38.25 -12.46
C GLY A 608 -12.76 37.77 -11.75
N ARG A 609 -12.64 38.03 -10.44
CA ARG A 609 -11.51 37.57 -9.61
C ARG A 609 -11.38 36.06 -9.58
N ASP A 610 -12.49 35.32 -9.40
CA ASP A 610 -12.44 33.85 -9.38
C ASP A 610 -11.98 33.29 -10.74
N ARG A 611 -12.41 33.91 -11.86
CA ARG A 611 -11.92 33.56 -13.20
C ARG A 611 -10.43 33.81 -13.35
N THR A 612 -9.94 34.98 -12.94
CA THR A 612 -8.51 35.29 -13.04
C THR A 612 -7.69 34.27 -12.26
N VAL A 613 -8.07 33.96 -11.01
CA VAL A 613 -7.35 32.95 -10.21
C VAL A 613 -7.38 31.58 -10.89
N ALA A 614 -8.52 31.17 -11.44
CA ALA A 614 -8.64 29.90 -12.16
C ALA A 614 -7.71 29.86 -13.38
N LEU A 615 -7.70 30.90 -14.20
CA LEU A 615 -6.85 31.00 -15.39
C LEU A 615 -5.36 31.09 -15.03
N THR A 616 -4.99 31.79 -13.95
CA THR A 616 -3.60 31.83 -13.45
C THR A 616 -3.15 30.45 -12.99
N VAL A 617 -4.00 29.71 -12.28
CA VAL A 617 -3.71 28.32 -11.88
C VAL A 617 -3.56 27.42 -13.11
N ALA A 618 -4.44 27.55 -14.10
CA ALA A 618 -4.34 26.81 -15.35
C ALA A 618 -3.01 27.09 -16.08
N ALA A 619 -2.65 28.37 -16.23
CA ALA A 619 -1.40 28.78 -16.86
C ALA A 619 -0.17 28.28 -16.08
N ALA A 620 -0.19 28.37 -14.74
CA ALA A 620 0.87 27.84 -13.90
C ALA A 620 1.04 26.32 -14.06
N CYS A 621 -0.06 25.56 -14.16
CA CYS A 621 -0.01 24.11 -14.40
C CYS A 621 0.59 23.76 -15.76
N VAL A 622 0.24 24.47 -16.83
CA VAL A 622 0.83 24.27 -18.16
C VAL A 622 2.33 24.61 -18.17
N ALA A 623 2.73 25.67 -17.45
CA ALA A 623 4.12 26.12 -17.39
C ALA A 623 5.08 25.16 -16.66
N ILE A 624 4.57 24.23 -15.84
CA ILE A 624 5.42 23.27 -15.10
C ILE A 624 6.22 22.36 -16.03
N GLY A 625 5.64 21.92 -17.17
CA GLY A 625 6.38 21.11 -18.15
C GLY A 625 7.61 21.85 -18.69
N PRO A 626 7.43 23.01 -19.35
CA PRO A 626 8.55 23.80 -19.84
C PRO A 626 9.56 24.18 -18.75
N ALA A 627 9.10 24.52 -17.54
CA ALA A 627 9.99 24.77 -16.40
C ALA A 627 10.82 23.54 -16.01
N ALA A 628 10.23 22.34 -16.02
CA ALA A 628 10.94 21.09 -15.79
C ALA A 628 11.97 20.81 -16.88
N ALA A 629 11.67 21.13 -18.15
CA ALA A 629 12.62 21.02 -19.26
C ALA A 629 13.83 21.95 -19.05
N CYS A 630 13.60 23.21 -18.67
CA CYS A 630 14.67 24.19 -18.44
C CYS A 630 15.56 23.89 -17.22
N THR A 631 15.04 23.15 -16.25
CA THR A 631 15.77 22.80 -15.01
C THR A 631 16.38 21.40 -15.05
N SER A 632 16.15 20.65 -16.14
CA SER A 632 16.74 19.32 -16.34
C SER A 632 18.27 19.40 -16.38
N ARG A 633 18.93 18.60 -15.53
CA ARG A 633 20.39 18.56 -15.46
C ARG A 633 20.88 17.31 -16.21
N PRO A 634 21.92 17.44 -17.04
CA PRO A 634 22.63 16.27 -17.54
C PRO A 634 23.06 15.40 -16.35
N ALA A 635 22.88 14.10 -16.43
CA ALA A 635 23.50 13.21 -15.47
C ALA A 635 25.02 13.23 -15.71
N GLY A 636 25.81 13.33 -14.64
CA GLY A 636 27.26 13.14 -14.74
C GLY A 636 27.55 11.75 -15.30
N SER A 637 28.63 11.60 -16.07
CA SER A 637 29.06 10.32 -16.63
C SER A 637 29.33 9.31 -15.51
N SER A 638 28.35 8.46 -15.20
CA SER A 638 28.44 7.42 -14.17
C SER A 638 28.59 6.02 -14.77
N GLY A 639 29.02 5.92 -16.02
CA GLY A 639 29.44 4.64 -16.60
C GLY A 639 30.76 4.18 -15.95
N PRO A 640 31.02 2.87 -15.82
CA PRO A 640 32.35 2.39 -15.46
C PRO A 640 33.38 3.00 -16.42
N ALA A 641 34.53 3.40 -15.90
CA ALA A 641 35.65 3.93 -16.68
C ALA A 641 36.05 2.89 -17.73
N GLY A 642 35.56 3.02 -18.98
CA GLY A 642 35.77 2.02 -20.02
C GLY A 642 34.78 2.01 -21.19
N SER A 643 33.67 2.77 -21.20
CA SER A 643 32.81 2.86 -22.38
C SER A 643 33.57 3.52 -23.55
N SER A 644 33.98 2.71 -24.52
CA SER A 644 34.82 3.05 -25.67
C SER A 644 34.10 3.82 -26.79
N LEU A 645 32.83 4.20 -26.60
CA LEU A 645 32.09 5.04 -27.54
C LEU A 645 32.59 6.50 -27.43
N GLU A 646 33.69 6.79 -28.15
CA GLU A 646 34.31 8.12 -28.26
C GLU A 646 33.34 9.24 -28.68
N ALA A 647 32.19 8.88 -29.27
CA ALA A 647 31.22 9.81 -29.85
C ALA A 647 30.00 10.16 -28.97
N GLY A 648 29.83 9.54 -27.80
CA GLY A 648 28.67 9.79 -26.93
C GLY A 648 27.29 9.44 -27.55
N ALA A 649 27.28 8.73 -28.67
CA ALA A 649 26.11 8.23 -29.37
C ALA A 649 26.36 6.79 -29.85
N VAL A 650 25.29 6.04 -30.07
CA VAL A 650 25.32 4.67 -30.61
C VAL A 650 24.45 4.57 -31.85
N ARG A 651 24.95 3.95 -32.91
CA ARG A 651 24.19 3.73 -34.15
C ARG A 651 23.36 2.46 -34.03
N VAL A 652 22.03 2.62 -33.98
CA VAL A 652 21.08 1.52 -33.76
C VAL A 652 20.25 1.28 -35.01
N ALA A 653 20.11 0.01 -35.41
CA ALA A 653 19.19 -0.43 -36.44
C ALA A 653 17.96 -1.14 -35.85
N LEU A 654 16.76 -0.64 -36.14
CA LEU A 654 15.49 -1.23 -35.70
C LEU A 654 14.88 -2.02 -36.85
N VAL A 655 14.86 -3.35 -36.74
CA VAL A 655 14.43 -4.27 -37.80
C VAL A 655 12.93 -4.57 -37.68
N GLN A 656 12.18 -4.31 -38.76
CA GLN A 656 10.74 -4.47 -38.87
C GLN A 656 10.37 -5.33 -40.09
N PRO A 657 10.34 -6.67 -39.95
CA PRO A 657 9.98 -7.58 -41.04
C PRO A 657 8.51 -7.46 -41.51
N GLY A 658 7.62 -6.98 -40.64
CA GLY A 658 6.19 -6.85 -40.90
C GLY A 658 5.35 -8.00 -40.32
N ASP A 659 4.06 -7.99 -40.64
CA ASP A 659 3.13 -9.03 -40.17
C ASP A 659 3.32 -10.34 -40.96
N ILE A 660 4.08 -11.27 -40.37
CA ILE A 660 4.37 -12.61 -40.91
C ILE A 660 3.85 -13.63 -39.91
N VAL A 661 3.08 -14.62 -40.36
CA VAL A 661 2.41 -15.60 -39.47
C VAL A 661 3.35 -16.72 -39.01
N VAL A 662 4.17 -17.24 -39.92
CA VAL A 662 5.09 -18.36 -39.66
C VAL A 662 6.35 -17.85 -38.96
N ALA A 663 6.77 -18.51 -37.88
CA ALA A 663 7.87 -18.02 -37.05
C ALA A 663 9.23 -18.09 -37.77
N GLU A 664 9.48 -19.17 -38.50
CA GLU A 664 10.69 -19.34 -39.30
C GLU A 664 10.83 -18.26 -40.37
N ASP A 665 9.74 -17.92 -41.06
CA ASP A 665 9.74 -16.86 -42.08
C ASP A 665 10.04 -15.48 -41.48
N ARG A 666 9.63 -15.21 -40.23
CA ARG A 666 10.00 -13.98 -39.51
C ARG A 666 11.50 -13.91 -39.31
N THR A 667 12.11 -15.01 -38.88
CA THR A 667 13.55 -15.09 -38.65
C THR A 667 14.30 -14.88 -39.96
N VAL A 668 13.92 -15.57 -41.03
CA VAL A 668 14.54 -15.42 -42.36
C VAL A 668 14.41 -13.98 -42.87
N ALA A 669 13.23 -13.36 -42.74
CA ALA A 669 13.03 -11.98 -43.16
C ALA A 669 13.87 -10.98 -42.33
N ALA A 670 13.98 -11.19 -41.02
CA ALA A 670 14.81 -10.37 -40.14
C ALA A 670 16.31 -10.53 -40.47
N GLU A 671 16.78 -11.74 -40.75
CA GLU A 671 18.15 -12.01 -41.21
C GLU A 671 18.43 -11.31 -42.55
N ALA A 672 17.51 -11.39 -43.51
CA ALA A 672 17.66 -10.75 -44.82
C ALA A 672 17.75 -9.22 -44.72
N ILE A 673 16.86 -8.61 -43.92
CA ILE A 673 16.91 -7.16 -43.65
C ILE A 673 18.23 -6.80 -42.96
N THR A 674 18.63 -7.56 -41.95
CA THR A 674 19.88 -7.29 -41.20
C THR A 674 21.11 -7.44 -42.09
N ALA A 675 21.13 -8.44 -42.99
CA ALA A 675 22.21 -8.65 -43.95
C ALA A 675 22.40 -7.45 -44.90
N SER A 676 21.33 -6.72 -45.20
CA SER A 676 21.38 -5.51 -46.03
C SER A 676 22.01 -4.28 -45.33
N LEU A 677 22.25 -4.34 -44.02
CA LEU A 677 22.73 -3.22 -43.21
C LEU A 677 24.25 -3.04 -43.19
N GLY A 678 25.04 -3.95 -43.76
CA GLY A 678 26.50 -3.95 -43.61
C GLY A 678 27.17 -2.64 -44.04
N ALA A 679 26.65 -1.96 -45.07
CA ALA A 679 27.16 -0.66 -45.52
C ALA A 679 26.88 0.48 -44.53
N GLN A 680 25.85 0.35 -43.69
CA GLN A 680 25.42 1.38 -42.74
C GLN A 680 26.18 1.31 -41.40
N ARG A 681 26.88 0.18 -41.15
CA ARG A 681 27.71 -0.08 -39.97
C ARG A 681 27.02 0.27 -38.65
N PRO A 682 25.88 -0.37 -38.31
CA PRO A 682 25.27 -0.20 -37.00
C PRO A 682 26.17 -0.80 -35.90
N ASP A 683 26.12 -0.25 -34.70
CA ASP A 683 26.77 -0.84 -33.51
C ASP A 683 25.86 -1.90 -32.86
N LEU A 684 24.54 -1.68 -32.93
CA LEU A 684 23.51 -2.55 -32.37
C LEU A 684 22.36 -2.73 -33.36
N VAL A 685 21.92 -3.96 -33.57
CA VAL A 685 20.71 -4.30 -34.34
C VAL A 685 19.66 -4.87 -33.40
N VAL A 686 18.45 -4.29 -33.38
CA VAL A 686 17.35 -4.71 -32.51
C VAL A 686 16.21 -5.26 -33.34
N TRP A 687 15.80 -6.50 -33.04
CA TRP A 687 14.64 -7.14 -33.67
C TRP A 687 13.40 -7.02 -32.79
N GLY A 688 12.22 -7.09 -33.41
CA GLY A 688 10.95 -7.11 -32.70
C GLY A 688 10.68 -8.39 -31.90
N GLU A 689 9.61 -8.37 -31.09
CA GLU A 689 9.18 -9.49 -30.25
C GLU A 689 8.80 -10.72 -31.09
N SER A 690 9.12 -11.92 -30.59
CA SER A 690 8.80 -13.20 -31.25
C SER A 690 9.36 -13.30 -32.67
N SER A 691 10.53 -12.68 -32.93
CA SER A 691 11.24 -12.71 -34.22
C SER A 691 11.97 -14.04 -34.45
N VAL A 692 12.28 -14.77 -33.38
CA VAL A 692 12.91 -16.10 -33.41
C VAL A 692 11.98 -17.12 -32.76
N GLY A 693 11.56 -18.13 -33.53
CA GLY A 693 10.63 -19.18 -33.07
C GLY A 693 11.27 -20.39 -32.39
N ARG A 694 12.59 -20.43 -32.30
CA ARG A 694 13.36 -21.55 -31.74
C ARG A 694 14.18 -21.11 -30.54
N ASP A 695 14.30 -22.00 -29.56
CA ASP A 695 15.12 -21.75 -28.38
C ASP A 695 16.61 -21.87 -28.75
N LEU A 696 17.37 -20.80 -28.48
CA LEU A 696 18.77 -20.71 -28.90
C LEU A 696 19.72 -21.59 -28.08
N ALA A 697 19.34 -21.97 -26.85
CA ALA A 697 20.13 -22.92 -26.07
C ALA A 697 19.94 -24.36 -26.58
N GLY A 698 18.77 -24.68 -27.14
CA GLY A 698 18.45 -25.97 -27.74
C GLY A 698 18.73 -26.10 -29.24
N ASP A 699 19.00 -25.01 -29.96
CA ASP A 699 19.25 -24.97 -31.40
C ASP A 699 20.61 -24.31 -31.75
N PRO A 700 21.71 -25.09 -31.72
CA PRO A 700 23.04 -24.60 -32.06
C PRO A 700 23.17 -24.08 -33.49
N GLU A 701 22.35 -24.59 -34.42
CA GLU A 701 22.38 -24.17 -35.82
C GLU A 701 21.89 -22.72 -35.95
N THR A 702 20.73 -22.41 -35.37
CA THR A 702 20.20 -21.04 -35.37
C THR A 702 21.14 -20.09 -34.63
N THR A 703 21.70 -20.51 -33.49
CA THR A 703 22.69 -19.70 -32.75
C THR A 703 23.93 -19.43 -33.60
N ALA A 704 24.46 -20.41 -34.32
CA ALA A 704 25.60 -20.23 -35.21
C ALA A 704 25.30 -19.30 -36.39
N ARG A 705 24.09 -19.39 -36.98
CA ARG A 705 23.66 -18.47 -38.06
C ARG A 705 23.62 -17.02 -37.58
N LEU A 706 23.00 -16.76 -36.42
CA LEU A 706 22.90 -15.42 -35.84
C LEU A 706 24.27 -14.87 -35.41
N THR A 707 25.12 -15.70 -34.81
CA THR A 707 26.51 -15.34 -34.48
C THR A 707 27.31 -15.00 -35.74
N GLY A 708 27.14 -15.78 -36.82
CA GLY A 708 27.74 -15.49 -38.12
C GLY A 708 27.22 -14.20 -38.75
N LEU A 709 25.93 -13.88 -38.57
CA LEU A 709 25.33 -12.62 -39.03
C LEU A 709 25.89 -11.42 -38.26
N SER A 710 26.03 -11.52 -36.93
CA SER A 710 26.69 -10.51 -36.09
C SER A 710 28.11 -10.21 -36.60
N ARG A 711 28.93 -11.25 -36.82
CA ARG A 711 30.28 -11.10 -37.38
C ARG A 711 30.31 -10.44 -38.76
N ARG A 712 29.38 -10.78 -39.65
CA ARG A 712 29.33 -10.22 -41.01
C ARG A 712 28.96 -8.74 -41.03
N ILE A 713 28.08 -8.31 -40.13
CA ILE A 713 27.64 -6.92 -40.03
C ILE A 713 28.59 -6.08 -39.17
N GLY A 714 29.31 -6.73 -38.25
CA GLY A 714 30.18 -6.07 -37.28
C GLY A 714 29.38 -5.39 -36.17
N ALA A 715 28.23 -5.97 -35.79
CA ALA A 715 27.29 -5.40 -34.82
C ALA A 715 26.73 -6.48 -33.90
N ASP A 716 26.42 -6.11 -32.65
CA ASP A 716 25.68 -6.99 -31.75
C ASP A 716 24.19 -7.05 -32.16
N LEU A 717 23.58 -8.22 -31.98
CA LEU A 717 22.18 -8.48 -32.31
C LEU A 717 21.37 -8.69 -31.02
N LEU A 718 20.40 -7.81 -30.76
CA LEU A 718 19.37 -8.02 -29.75
C LEU A 718 18.12 -8.63 -30.39
N VAL A 719 18.02 -9.95 -30.32
CA VAL A 719 16.90 -10.72 -30.90
C VAL A 719 15.87 -11.09 -29.84
N ASN A 720 14.66 -11.47 -30.24
CA ASN A 720 13.61 -11.89 -29.32
C ASN A 720 13.08 -13.28 -29.65
N VAL A 721 13.24 -14.20 -28.69
CA VAL A 721 12.86 -15.60 -28.76
C VAL A 721 11.49 -15.80 -28.11
N ASP A 722 10.60 -16.53 -28.78
CA ASP A 722 9.33 -17.02 -28.25
C ASP A 722 9.24 -18.52 -28.51
N ALA A 723 9.80 -19.29 -27.57
CA ALA A 723 9.98 -20.73 -27.72
C ALA A 723 9.87 -21.44 -26.37
N ARG A 724 9.72 -22.77 -26.43
CA ARG A 724 9.77 -23.62 -25.24
C ARG A 724 11.23 -23.80 -24.82
N ALA A 725 11.54 -23.44 -23.57
CA ALA A 725 12.88 -23.62 -23.03
C ALA A 725 13.16 -25.12 -22.78
N PRO A 726 14.43 -25.58 -22.84
CA PRO A 726 14.81 -26.96 -22.53
C PRO A 726 14.41 -27.40 -21.12
N SER A 727 14.41 -26.46 -20.16
CA SER A 727 13.94 -26.66 -18.79
C SER A 727 12.42 -26.85 -18.66
N GLY A 728 11.67 -26.71 -19.76
CA GLY A 728 10.21 -26.71 -19.79
C GLY A 728 9.59 -25.33 -19.68
N GLY A 729 8.35 -25.20 -20.19
CA GLY A 729 7.59 -23.96 -20.24
C GLY A 729 7.97 -23.04 -21.42
N ILE A 730 7.04 -22.17 -21.80
CA ILE A 730 7.24 -21.19 -22.88
C ILE A 730 7.65 -19.85 -22.25
N HIS A 731 8.75 -19.29 -22.72
CA HIS A 731 9.29 -18.00 -22.28
C HIS A 731 9.41 -17.05 -23.47
N LYS A 732 9.24 -15.76 -23.19
CA LYS A 732 9.64 -14.69 -24.11
C LYS A 732 10.94 -14.10 -23.62
N THR A 733 11.97 -14.18 -24.45
CA THR A 733 13.35 -13.91 -24.03
C THR A 733 14.02 -12.99 -25.03
N ALA A 734 14.49 -11.83 -24.56
CA ALA A 734 15.43 -11.01 -25.29
C ALA A 734 16.82 -11.64 -25.15
N VAL A 735 17.52 -11.89 -26.25
CA VAL A 735 18.86 -12.49 -26.25
C VAL A 735 19.81 -11.54 -26.98
N LEU A 736 20.92 -11.20 -26.32
CA LEU A 736 22.00 -10.44 -26.93
C LEU A 736 23.03 -11.41 -27.50
N ILE A 737 23.36 -11.26 -28.77
CA ILE A 737 24.28 -12.11 -29.53
C ILE A 737 25.38 -11.23 -30.10
N GLY A 738 26.62 -11.52 -29.75
CA GLY A 738 27.81 -10.88 -30.29
C GLY A 738 28.55 -11.76 -31.30
N PRO A 739 29.76 -11.35 -31.72
CA PRO A 739 30.53 -12.06 -32.74
C PRO A 739 30.97 -13.47 -32.33
N ASP A 740 31.10 -13.72 -31.03
CA ASP A 740 31.57 -14.99 -30.45
C ASP A 740 30.46 -15.85 -29.84
N GLY A 741 29.20 -15.38 -29.85
CA GLY A 741 28.05 -16.13 -29.36
C GLY A 741 27.09 -15.30 -28.51
N MET A 742 26.31 -15.98 -27.66
CA MET A 742 25.34 -15.33 -26.76
C MET A 742 26.07 -14.61 -25.61
N LEU A 743 25.79 -13.32 -25.43
CA LEU A 743 26.36 -12.48 -24.37
C LEU A 743 25.47 -12.41 -23.12
N GLY A 744 24.16 -12.59 -23.28
CA GLY A 744 23.21 -12.57 -22.17
C GLY A 744 21.76 -12.68 -22.62
N SER A 745 20.85 -12.82 -21.65
CA SER A 745 19.42 -12.87 -21.93
C SER A 745 18.58 -12.25 -20.83
N TYR A 746 17.40 -11.74 -21.22
CA TYR A 746 16.38 -11.21 -20.33
C TYR A 746 15.04 -11.87 -20.63
N GLN A 747 14.44 -12.49 -19.63
CA GLN A 747 13.13 -13.13 -19.73
C GLN A 747 12.04 -12.16 -19.28
N LYS A 748 10.94 -12.10 -20.05
CA LYS A 748 9.79 -11.23 -19.78
C LYS A 748 9.24 -11.45 -18.37
N VAL A 749 9.20 -10.38 -17.58
CA VAL A 749 8.75 -10.38 -16.18
C VAL A 749 7.25 -10.15 -16.09
N ARG A 750 6.68 -9.21 -16.87
CA ARG A 750 5.23 -8.94 -16.85
C ARG A 750 4.52 -9.47 -18.08
N LEU A 751 3.74 -10.52 -17.84
CA LEU A 751 2.93 -11.17 -18.85
C LEU A 751 1.61 -10.46 -19.09
N VAL A 752 1.15 -10.50 -20.34
CA VAL A 752 -0.13 -9.95 -20.80
C VAL A 752 -1.30 -10.78 -20.22
N PRO A 753 -2.23 -10.17 -19.48
CA PRO A 753 -3.45 -10.85 -19.05
C PRO A 753 -4.28 -11.30 -20.24
N PHE A 754 -4.82 -12.51 -20.17
CA PHE A 754 -5.55 -13.24 -21.20
C PHE A 754 -4.76 -13.54 -22.48
N GLY A 755 -3.74 -12.76 -22.85
CA GLY A 755 -2.89 -13.00 -24.03
C GLY A 755 -1.73 -13.97 -23.80
N GLU A 756 -1.12 -13.96 -22.62
CA GLU A 756 0.01 -14.83 -22.26
C GLU A 756 -0.23 -15.63 -20.99
N THR A 757 -1.07 -15.11 -20.10
CA THR A 757 -1.53 -15.82 -18.91
C THR A 757 -3.02 -15.57 -18.67
N VAL A 758 -3.78 -16.54 -18.16
CA VAL A 758 -5.18 -16.33 -17.76
C VAL A 758 -5.26 -16.08 -16.26
N PRO A 759 -5.59 -14.85 -15.80
CA PRO A 759 -5.78 -14.59 -14.38
C PRO A 759 -6.87 -15.51 -13.80
N LEU A 760 -6.63 -16.11 -12.63
CA LEU A 760 -7.60 -17.00 -11.98
C LEU A 760 -8.16 -18.08 -12.93
N ARG A 761 -7.30 -18.68 -13.77
CA ARG A 761 -7.67 -19.70 -14.77
C ARG A 761 -8.74 -20.71 -14.29
N PRO A 762 -8.66 -21.32 -13.09
CA PRO A 762 -9.68 -22.28 -12.64
C PRO A 762 -11.12 -21.72 -12.59
N VAL A 763 -11.27 -20.40 -12.41
CA VAL A 763 -12.56 -19.71 -12.33
C VAL A 763 -12.98 -19.14 -13.68
N LEU A 764 -12.03 -18.61 -14.46
CA LEU A 764 -12.32 -17.90 -15.72
C LEU A 764 -12.27 -18.79 -16.97
N GLU A 765 -11.65 -19.96 -16.92
CA GLU A 765 -11.49 -20.86 -18.06
C GLU A 765 -12.81 -21.23 -18.77
N PRO A 766 -13.92 -21.54 -18.07
CA PRO A 766 -15.20 -21.83 -18.73
C PRO A 766 -15.71 -20.67 -19.60
N ILE A 767 -15.40 -19.44 -19.20
CA ILE A 767 -15.82 -18.20 -19.88
C ILE A 767 -14.85 -17.86 -21.03
N THR A 768 -13.55 -18.10 -20.83
CA THR A 768 -12.51 -17.74 -21.81
C THR A 768 -12.33 -18.76 -22.94
N ARG A 769 -12.92 -19.96 -22.86
CA ARG A 769 -12.87 -21.00 -23.92
C ARG A 769 -13.36 -20.52 -25.29
N HIS A 770 -14.23 -19.51 -25.33
CA HIS A 770 -14.77 -18.93 -26.57
C HIS A 770 -14.03 -17.66 -27.03
N THR A 771 -12.87 -17.35 -26.44
CA THR A 771 -12.05 -16.17 -26.76
C THR A 771 -10.67 -16.58 -27.27
N LYS A 772 -9.90 -15.64 -27.84
CA LYS A 772 -8.50 -15.87 -28.26
C LYS A 772 -7.51 -15.87 -27.08
N ALA A 773 -7.94 -16.34 -25.91
CA ALA A 773 -7.11 -16.37 -24.72
C ALA A 773 -5.99 -17.43 -24.82
N ALA A 774 -4.88 -17.23 -24.10
CA ALA A 774 -3.73 -18.13 -24.12
C ALA A 774 -4.11 -19.56 -23.72
N VAL A 775 -3.86 -20.51 -24.62
CA VAL A 775 -4.12 -21.94 -24.40
C VAL A 775 -3.26 -22.50 -23.24
N GLU A 776 -1.99 -22.07 -23.16
CA GLU A 776 -1.04 -22.41 -22.09
C GLU A 776 -0.44 -21.13 -21.49
N ASP A 777 -0.31 -21.06 -20.17
CA ASP A 777 0.30 -19.92 -19.48
C ASP A 777 1.82 -19.87 -19.74
N ARG A 778 2.32 -18.69 -20.13
CA ARG A 778 3.76 -18.42 -20.23
C ARG A 778 4.36 -18.31 -18.83
N ARG A 779 5.67 -18.51 -18.73
CA ARG A 779 6.41 -18.38 -17.47
C ARG A 779 6.98 -16.97 -17.32
N HIS A 780 7.01 -16.50 -16.07
CA HIS A 780 7.60 -15.21 -15.69
C HIS A 780 9.11 -15.32 -15.55
N GLY A 781 9.85 -14.30 -16.01
CA GLY A 781 11.28 -14.14 -15.72
C GLY A 781 11.54 -13.78 -14.25
N ALA A 782 12.78 -13.99 -13.80
CA ALA A 782 13.20 -13.79 -12.41
C ALA A 782 13.17 -12.31 -11.95
N GLY A 783 13.29 -11.36 -12.88
CA GLY A 783 13.25 -9.94 -12.57
C GLY A 783 13.92 -9.08 -13.64
N PRO A 784 13.94 -7.74 -13.47
CA PRO A 784 14.68 -6.84 -14.35
C PRO A 784 16.17 -7.19 -14.39
N ALA A 785 16.74 -7.15 -15.59
CA ALA A 785 18.17 -7.36 -15.82
C ALA A 785 18.63 -6.52 -17.02
N VAL A 786 19.88 -6.07 -16.97
CA VAL A 786 20.55 -5.38 -18.07
C VAL A 786 21.47 -6.34 -18.83
N LEU A 787 21.72 -6.04 -20.10
CA LEU A 787 22.62 -6.79 -20.97
C LEU A 787 23.81 -5.91 -21.34
N HIS A 788 25.00 -6.48 -21.44
CA HIS A 788 26.23 -5.75 -21.70
C HIS A 788 26.80 -6.11 -23.07
N THR A 789 27.12 -5.06 -23.83
CA THR A 789 28.03 -5.11 -24.99
C THR A 789 29.39 -4.56 -24.55
N ASP A 790 30.38 -4.50 -25.44
CA ASP A 790 31.71 -3.97 -25.13
C ASP A 790 31.73 -2.49 -24.68
N GLY A 791 30.69 -1.71 -25.00
CA GLY A 791 30.64 -0.27 -24.69
C GLY A 791 29.28 0.30 -24.28
N LEU A 792 28.23 -0.52 -24.27
CA LEU A 792 26.85 -0.10 -24.01
C LEU A 792 26.13 -1.09 -23.07
N THR A 793 25.49 -0.55 -22.03
CA THR A 793 24.56 -1.32 -21.18
C THR A 793 23.12 -1.13 -21.65
N ILE A 794 22.47 -2.22 -22.03
CA ILE A 794 21.10 -2.23 -22.58
C ILE A 794 20.12 -2.68 -21.50
N GLY A 795 19.04 -1.91 -21.33
CA GLY A 795 17.87 -2.32 -20.54
C GLY A 795 16.76 -2.88 -21.44
N PRO A 796 16.73 -4.20 -21.72
CA PRO A 796 15.72 -4.81 -22.57
C PRO A 796 14.35 -4.85 -21.88
N LEU A 797 13.28 -4.55 -22.62
CA LEU A 797 11.89 -4.59 -22.16
C LEU A 797 11.01 -5.16 -23.29
N ILE A 798 10.06 -6.04 -22.96
CA ILE A 798 9.31 -6.77 -23.98
C ILE A 798 7.83 -6.35 -23.97
N SER A 799 7.40 -5.69 -25.05
CA SER A 799 5.99 -5.51 -25.43
C SER A 799 5.16 -4.78 -24.37
N PHE A 800 4.27 -5.50 -23.68
CA PHE A 800 3.46 -4.96 -22.58
C PHE A 800 4.27 -4.32 -21.45
N GLU A 801 5.53 -4.72 -21.28
CA GLU A 801 6.46 -4.13 -20.31
C GLU A 801 6.74 -2.64 -20.56
N THR A 802 6.64 -2.19 -21.82
CA THR A 802 6.74 -0.76 -22.21
C THR A 802 5.76 0.10 -21.45
N THR A 803 4.61 -0.46 -21.07
CA THR A 803 3.58 0.31 -20.40
C THR A 803 3.98 0.67 -18.97
N PHE A 804 4.84 -0.12 -18.32
CA PHE A 804 5.06 -0.02 -16.88
C PHE A 804 6.24 0.88 -16.48
N PRO A 805 5.99 1.98 -15.76
CA PRO A 805 7.05 2.88 -15.30
C PRO A 805 8.11 2.22 -14.43
N ASP A 806 7.67 1.34 -13.54
CA ASP A 806 8.54 0.82 -12.50
C ASP A 806 9.54 -0.21 -13.04
N LEU A 807 9.23 -0.93 -14.12
CA LEU A 807 10.19 -1.79 -14.82
C LEU A 807 11.27 -0.97 -15.52
N THR A 808 10.87 0.07 -16.27
CA THR A 808 11.79 1.01 -16.92
C THR A 808 12.74 1.64 -15.88
N ARG A 809 12.18 2.15 -14.78
CA ARG A 809 12.98 2.72 -13.69
C ARG A 809 13.96 1.71 -13.09
N ARG A 810 13.57 0.44 -12.92
CA ARG A 810 14.46 -0.61 -12.41
C ARG A 810 15.61 -0.91 -13.38
N GLN A 811 15.38 -0.95 -14.69
CA GLN A 811 16.48 -1.11 -15.67
C GLN A 811 17.51 0.02 -15.57
N VAL A 812 17.06 1.26 -15.41
CA VAL A 812 17.98 2.40 -15.24
C VAL A 812 18.73 2.35 -13.90
N LEU A 813 18.08 1.90 -12.82
CA LEU A 813 18.76 1.70 -11.53
C LEU A 813 19.79 0.57 -11.57
N LEU A 814 19.68 -0.37 -12.51
CA LEU A 814 20.68 -1.40 -12.79
C LEU A 814 21.81 -0.92 -13.72
N GLY A 815 21.77 0.35 -14.17
CA GLY A 815 22.83 0.95 -14.98
C GLY A 815 22.57 0.97 -16.48
N ALA A 816 21.33 0.77 -16.94
CA ALA A 816 21.02 0.86 -18.38
C ALA A 816 21.35 2.24 -18.97
N ASP A 817 22.15 2.25 -20.03
CA ASP A 817 22.48 3.43 -20.84
C ASP A 817 21.44 3.67 -21.93
N LEU A 818 20.98 2.58 -22.57
CA LEU A 818 19.93 2.58 -23.58
C LEU A 818 18.79 1.63 -23.19
N LEU A 819 17.55 2.12 -23.27
CA LEU A 819 16.37 1.27 -23.12
C LEU A 819 15.95 0.70 -24.48
N ALA A 820 15.84 -0.62 -24.59
CA ALA A 820 15.49 -1.30 -25.83
C ALA A 820 14.17 -2.07 -25.67
N TYR A 821 13.12 -1.56 -26.32
CA TYR A 821 11.80 -2.17 -26.31
C TYR A 821 11.60 -3.07 -27.53
N GLN A 822 11.15 -4.30 -27.33
CA GLN A 822 10.83 -5.24 -28.41
C GLN A 822 9.34 -5.59 -28.36
N SER A 823 8.59 -5.39 -29.43
CA SER A 823 7.14 -5.67 -29.44
C SER A 823 6.67 -6.37 -30.71
N SER A 824 5.50 -6.99 -30.65
CA SER A 824 4.74 -7.47 -31.79
C SER A 824 3.28 -7.04 -31.63
N THR A 825 2.76 -6.35 -32.64
CA THR A 825 1.35 -5.92 -32.67
C THR A 825 0.57 -6.60 -33.79
N SER A 826 0.98 -7.81 -34.20
CA SER A 826 0.33 -8.61 -35.26
C SER A 826 -1.17 -8.80 -35.03
N THR A 827 -1.62 -8.89 -33.78
CA THR A 827 -3.05 -9.01 -33.44
C THR A 827 -3.87 -7.73 -33.70
N PHE A 828 -3.21 -6.57 -33.76
CA PHE A 828 -3.86 -5.25 -33.72
C PHE A 828 -3.51 -4.37 -34.92
N GLN A 829 -3.24 -4.99 -36.08
CA GLN A 829 -2.89 -4.28 -37.32
C GLN A 829 -3.97 -3.26 -37.71
N GLY A 830 -3.53 -2.10 -38.21
CA GLY A 830 -4.41 -1.03 -38.70
C GLY A 830 -5.23 -0.35 -37.59
N SER A 831 -4.86 -0.54 -36.33
CA SER A 831 -5.55 0.04 -35.18
C SER A 831 -4.68 1.03 -34.41
N TRP A 832 -5.31 1.79 -33.50
CA TRP A 832 -4.57 2.72 -32.65
C TRP A 832 -3.64 2.05 -31.63
N ALA A 833 -3.74 0.74 -31.41
CA ALA A 833 -2.86 0.04 -30.48
C ALA A 833 -1.36 0.23 -30.83
N GLN A 834 -1.05 0.21 -32.13
CA GLN A 834 0.33 0.26 -32.63
C GLN A 834 0.99 1.62 -32.35
N PRO A 835 0.42 2.77 -32.76
CA PRO A 835 0.96 4.07 -32.40
C PRO A 835 0.77 4.42 -30.91
N GLN A 836 -0.23 3.86 -30.21
CA GLN A 836 -0.38 3.99 -28.75
C GLN A 836 0.84 3.43 -28.02
N LEU A 837 1.25 2.20 -28.35
CA LEU A 837 2.41 1.57 -27.73
C LEU A 837 3.71 2.31 -28.06
N ALA A 838 3.93 2.69 -29.32
CA ALA A 838 5.13 3.42 -29.74
C ALA A 838 5.25 4.79 -29.08
N GLY A 839 4.14 5.53 -28.91
CA GLY A 839 4.16 6.80 -28.21
C GLY A 839 4.54 6.69 -26.72
N MET A 840 4.23 5.58 -26.06
CA MET A 840 4.58 5.38 -24.66
C MET A 840 6.10 5.33 -24.42
N VAL A 841 6.88 4.96 -25.44
CA VAL A 841 8.35 4.92 -25.39
C VAL A 841 8.91 6.32 -25.11
N ALA A 842 8.33 7.37 -25.71
CA ALA A 842 8.71 8.76 -25.43
C ALA A 842 8.51 9.12 -23.94
N VAL A 843 7.39 8.67 -23.37
CA VAL A 843 7.07 8.88 -21.95
C VAL A 843 8.08 8.15 -21.07
N ARG A 844 8.42 6.89 -21.39
CA ARG A 844 9.42 6.13 -20.64
C ARG A 844 10.81 6.78 -20.70
N ALA A 845 11.19 7.32 -21.86
CA ALA A 845 12.45 8.03 -22.03
C ALA A 845 12.55 9.26 -21.11
N VAL A 846 11.52 10.12 -21.10
CA VAL A 846 11.47 11.32 -20.23
C VAL A 846 11.43 10.98 -18.75
N GLU A 847 10.65 9.97 -18.36
CA GLU A 847 10.55 9.54 -16.97
C GLU A 847 11.88 9.03 -16.42
N SER A 848 12.58 8.24 -17.23
CA SER A 848 13.79 7.56 -16.82
C SER A 848 15.05 8.40 -17.03
N GLY A 849 14.98 9.40 -17.92
CA GLY A 849 16.11 10.24 -18.32
C GLY A 849 17.12 9.48 -19.17
N ARG A 850 16.67 8.46 -19.91
CA ARG A 850 17.52 7.64 -20.79
C ARG A 850 16.95 7.61 -22.21
N PRO A 851 17.82 7.57 -23.24
CA PRO A 851 17.36 7.34 -24.60
C PRO A 851 16.67 5.97 -24.70
N ALA A 852 15.71 5.89 -25.60
CA ALA A 852 14.89 4.70 -25.77
C ALA A 852 14.66 4.39 -27.24
N VAL A 853 14.87 3.14 -27.61
CA VAL A 853 14.55 2.59 -28.93
C VAL A 853 13.51 1.50 -28.82
N HIS A 854 12.68 1.37 -29.85
CA HIS A 854 11.58 0.42 -29.88
C HIS A 854 11.48 -0.23 -31.26
N ALA A 855 11.79 -1.52 -31.32
CA ALA A 855 11.66 -2.34 -32.52
C ALA A 855 10.35 -3.13 -32.46
N ALA A 856 9.52 -2.99 -33.49
CA ALA A 856 8.32 -3.78 -33.68
C ALA A 856 8.56 -4.84 -34.75
N LEU A 857 8.15 -6.09 -34.49
CA LEU A 857 8.11 -7.14 -35.52
C LEU A 857 7.12 -6.71 -36.61
N SER A 858 5.91 -6.38 -36.15
CA SER A 858 4.82 -5.77 -36.89
C SER A 858 4.26 -4.65 -36.03
N GLY A 859 4.00 -3.48 -36.62
CA GLY A 859 3.63 -2.27 -35.88
C GLY A 859 4.60 -1.13 -36.11
N VAL A 860 4.49 -0.10 -35.27
CA VAL A 860 5.35 1.08 -35.37
C VAL A 860 6.65 0.83 -34.62
N SER A 861 7.79 0.99 -35.28
CA SER A 861 9.09 1.12 -34.63
C SER A 861 9.40 2.60 -34.39
N SER A 862 10.00 2.93 -33.25
CA SER A 862 10.22 4.33 -32.85
C SER A 862 11.47 4.52 -32.00
N ALA A 863 12.00 5.74 -31.96
CA ALA A 863 13.15 6.08 -31.13
C ALA A 863 13.07 7.50 -30.59
N PHE A 864 13.53 7.70 -29.36
CA PHE A 864 13.47 8.96 -28.63
C PHE A 864 14.75 9.20 -27.82
N ASP A 865 15.16 10.47 -27.70
CA ASP A 865 16.23 10.87 -26.78
C ASP A 865 15.75 10.87 -25.31
N ALA A 866 16.68 11.08 -24.36
CA ALA A 866 16.36 11.15 -22.92
C ALA A 866 15.38 12.27 -22.52
N ARG A 867 15.11 13.23 -23.41
CA ARG A 867 14.12 14.32 -23.22
C ARG A 867 12.82 14.07 -23.97
N GLY A 868 12.64 12.88 -24.56
CA GLY A 868 11.44 12.49 -25.29
C GLY A 868 11.32 13.12 -26.68
N ARG A 869 12.39 13.72 -27.22
CA ARG A 869 12.38 14.19 -28.61
C ARG A 869 12.46 12.99 -29.53
N ARG A 870 11.57 12.95 -30.52
CA ARG A 870 11.51 11.88 -31.51
C ARG A 870 12.74 11.91 -32.42
N LEU A 871 13.51 10.84 -32.42
CA LEU A 871 14.65 10.61 -33.30
C LEU A 871 14.24 9.87 -34.57
N GLY A 872 13.32 8.91 -34.43
CA GLY A 872 12.90 8.04 -35.53
C GLY A 872 11.48 7.50 -35.38
N TRP A 873 10.83 7.22 -36.52
CA TRP A 873 9.49 6.64 -36.58
C TRP A 873 9.31 5.88 -37.90
N LEU A 874 9.14 4.56 -37.82
CA LEU A 874 8.83 3.69 -38.95
C LEU A 874 7.36 3.24 -38.85
N PRO A 875 6.48 3.63 -39.79
CA PRO A 875 5.07 3.26 -39.75
C PRO A 875 4.82 1.76 -39.81
N ALA A 876 3.68 1.30 -39.27
CA ALA A 876 3.29 -0.11 -39.29
C ALA A 876 3.05 -0.70 -40.70
N THR A 877 2.83 0.16 -41.69
CA THR A 877 2.62 -0.20 -43.09
C THR A 877 3.91 -0.50 -43.84
N GLU A 878 5.07 -0.16 -43.28
CA GLU A 878 6.38 -0.32 -43.92
C GLU A 878 7.11 -1.57 -43.44
N ARG A 879 8.02 -2.10 -44.27
CA ARG A 879 8.91 -3.22 -43.94
C ARG A 879 10.34 -2.82 -44.25
N GLY A 880 11.28 -3.19 -43.39
CA GLY A 880 12.69 -2.84 -43.56
C GLY A 880 13.37 -2.60 -42.23
N ALA A 881 14.30 -1.64 -42.19
CA ALA A 881 14.97 -1.23 -40.97
C ALA A 881 15.10 0.30 -40.90
N LEU A 882 15.02 0.84 -39.68
CA LEU A 882 15.31 2.23 -39.38
C LEU A 882 16.66 2.31 -38.68
N VAL A 883 17.66 2.93 -39.32
CA VAL A 883 19.01 3.12 -38.76
C VAL A 883 19.16 4.58 -38.34
N LEU A 884 19.61 4.79 -37.10
CA LEU A 884 19.73 6.12 -36.52
C LEU A 884 20.89 6.20 -35.51
N ASP A 885 21.46 7.40 -35.37
CA ASP A 885 22.42 7.71 -34.31
C ASP A 885 21.65 8.16 -33.05
N VAL A 886 21.76 7.37 -31.98
CA VAL A 886 21.05 7.60 -30.71
C VAL A 886 22.02 8.25 -29.72
N PRO A 887 21.80 9.50 -29.29
CA PRO A 887 22.64 10.12 -28.27
C PRO A 887 22.46 9.39 -26.94
N LEU A 888 23.58 9.07 -26.28
CA LEU A 888 23.61 8.43 -24.96
C LEU A 888 23.58 9.42 -23.79
N ASP A 889 23.34 10.70 -24.11
CA ASP A 889 23.06 11.73 -23.11
C ASP A 889 21.94 11.28 -22.17
N SER A 890 22.16 11.43 -20.87
CA SER A 890 21.18 11.10 -19.84
C SER A 890 20.85 12.31 -18.99
N VAL A 891 19.66 12.27 -18.38
CA VAL A 891 19.13 13.33 -17.54
C VAL A 891 18.84 12.76 -16.16
N GLU A 892 19.23 13.46 -15.10
CA GLU A 892 18.79 13.06 -13.77
C GLU A 892 17.32 13.43 -13.59
N THR A 893 16.47 12.43 -13.37
CA THR A 893 15.04 12.65 -13.18
C THR A 893 14.64 12.47 -11.72
N GLY A 894 13.76 13.36 -11.23
CA GLY A 894 13.13 13.22 -9.92
C GLY A 894 12.32 11.94 -9.83
N TYR A 895 11.74 11.49 -10.93
CA TYR A 895 11.00 10.23 -11.01
C TYR A 895 11.91 8.99 -10.87
N SER A 896 13.06 8.94 -11.53
CA SER A 896 14.03 7.83 -11.35
C SER A 896 14.50 7.74 -9.90
N ARG A 897 14.63 8.86 -9.19
CA ARG A 897 14.98 8.88 -7.76
C ARG A 897 13.83 8.49 -6.85
N LEU A 898 12.72 9.23 -6.94
CA LEU A 898 11.63 9.15 -5.97
C LEU A 898 10.56 8.12 -6.32
N GLY A 899 10.37 7.77 -7.59
CA GLY A 899 9.33 6.87 -8.06
C GLY A 899 7.93 7.50 -8.08
N ASP A 900 6.90 6.69 -7.83
CA ASP A 900 5.47 7.05 -7.83
C ASP A 900 5.02 7.94 -6.64
N TRP A 901 5.72 9.06 -6.39
CA TRP A 901 5.42 9.93 -5.23
C TRP A 901 4.15 10.77 -5.46
N VAL A 902 3.77 10.99 -6.72
CA VAL A 902 2.54 11.73 -7.07
C VAL A 902 1.28 10.96 -6.65
N PRO A 903 1.12 9.66 -6.97
CA PRO A 903 0.06 8.84 -6.36
C PRO A 903 0.10 8.85 -4.82
N ALA A 904 1.27 8.78 -4.19
CA ALA A 904 1.39 8.87 -2.73
C ALA A 904 0.84 10.18 -2.19
N LEU A 905 1.24 11.32 -2.77
CA LEU A 905 0.74 12.64 -2.40
C LEU A 905 -0.77 12.76 -2.64
N ALA A 906 -1.27 12.24 -3.77
CA ALA A 906 -2.70 12.23 -4.09
C ALA A 906 -3.53 11.49 -3.03
N ALA A 907 -3.05 10.34 -2.53
CA ALA A 907 -3.70 9.60 -1.44
C ALA A 907 -3.75 10.43 -0.15
N VAL A 908 -2.66 11.11 0.22
CA VAL A 908 -2.61 11.99 1.39
C VAL A 908 -3.58 13.18 1.25
N LEU A 909 -3.62 13.82 0.08
CA LEU A 909 -4.52 14.94 -0.18
C LEU A 909 -6.00 14.52 -0.08
N LEU A 910 -6.37 13.36 -0.63
CA LEU A 910 -7.73 12.83 -0.51
C LEU A 910 -8.09 12.46 0.93
N ALA A 911 -7.17 11.84 1.68
CA ALA A 911 -7.37 11.56 3.10
C ALA A 911 -7.62 12.85 3.90
N ALA A 912 -6.84 13.91 3.64
CA ALA A 912 -7.05 15.23 4.25
C ALA A 912 -8.38 15.87 3.84
N GLY A 913 -8.78 15.74 2.57
CA GLY A 913 -10.07 16.20 2.06
C GLY A 913 -11.25 15.48 2.72
N ALA A 914 -11.17 14.15 2.82
CA ALA A 914 -12.14 13.31 3.51
C ALA A 914 -12.25 13.65 5.00
N PHE A 915 -11.13 13.91 5.68
CA PHE A 915 -11.11 14.33 7.07
C PHE A 915 -11.87 15.66 7.26
N ARG A 916 -11.59 16.66 6.41
CA ARG A 916 -12.32 17.95 6.46
C ARG A 916 -13.82 17.78 6.21
N LEU A 917 -14.22 16.86 5.34
CA LEU A 917 -15.64 16.54 5.10
C LEU A 917 -16.28 15.92 6.35
N THR A 918 -15.60 14.99 7.02
CA THR A 918 -16.07 14.42 8.30
C THR A 918 -16.23 15.50 9.36
N VAL A 919 -15.26 16.39 9.53
CA VAL A 919 -15.32 17.50 10.51
C VAL A 919 -16.49 18.45 10.23
N ARG A 920 -16.72 18.82 8.96
CA ARG A 920 -17.82 19.73 8.59
C ARG A 920 -19.18 19.12 8.91
N ARG A 921 -19.41 17.87 8.51
CA ARG A 921 -20.70 17.20 8.73
C ARG A 921 -21.07 17.07 10.21
N ALA A 922 -20.09 16.84 11.08
CA ALA A 922 -20.32 16.75 12.52
C ALA A 922 -20.51 18.12 13.22
N ARG A 923 -20.26 19.23 12.52
CA ARG A 923 -20.65 20.56 13.00
C ARG A 923 -22.05 20.96 12.54
N ASP A 924 -22.51 20.37 11.44
CA ASP A 924 -23.78 20.69 10.79
C ASP A 924 -24.95 19.81 11.28
N GLY A 925 -24.66 18.71 11.99
CA GLY A 925 -25.65 17.82 12.62
C GLY A 925 -25.32 17.65 14.09
#